data_AF-A0A9E3NV55-F1
#
_entry.id   AF-A0A9E3NV55-F1
#
_cell.length_a   1.000
_cell.length_b   1.000
_cell.length_c   1.000
_cell.angle_alpha   90.00
_cell.angle_beta   90.00
_cell.angle_gamma   90.00
#
_symmetry.space_group_name_H-M   'P 1'
#
loop_
_entity.id
_entity.type
_entity.pdbx_description
1 polymer ?
#
loop_
_entity_poly.entity_id
_entity_poly.type
_entity_poly.pdbx_seq_one_letter_code
_entity_poly.pdbx_strand_id
1 'polypeptide(L)'
;MRLRLRETTGRRALATWLARRAPLAGQMVAVEESLLSGRFGRYAFRRLGAFILARGWGIGLHVLELTWLATVFSAKPFVASLALQNVTLVLDAALFGALEGMRRRARELGPATESAAIVSRWLTVAIWLAIAITITPILRVGWQWLEGGLAPSLFHVYAMICALRLGADVVLRTYYSGVFAHHRVYRPLWTPLVPPTLVIGVTLALWPALAGWSFPIALAASVIASRALLYHFTRSAYRLRRVCPPRWRLTLRLRGKPFDWRLLRDAVLAGIANTTTRIGGVVLLAAIVPSLARPDVFEEEASAVEPFAFALHIAAPLLFVAGQWGLVFYHDWKRLEDELAETLAAHLHGRLLATAAIVSVVAWASACALVSIWVPLEEVWPALLALFPAALGLSVWTALQLRGFARGEFIRQVASAAAMIAVIWVALSSTFLGTTTWYIALGAGPWAAIAFHAVFSRWRAAPATGEVTTLATWVRALGRTRTAVTIWEARAIDRPVRVAARIASELGDRGALVRLGRRVVWFEHVENANLGDARAAWLRAGHGALVALDGGAPPEPGDRLRAKLEASGRLAQPARAPLDALAAAHARLFPDGVVLRVGAPSPAAFLGLAPTLRQAIWRDALRGQRGIRSRSGWFVTVYAPEGATELLFAAPRPIESEHAAAWYAKLAPFGWRLGEREGSQET
;
A
#
# COMPACT_ATOMS: atom_id res chain seq x y z
N MET A 1 -15.14 -32.57 -37.34
CA MET A 1 -15.09 -31.34 -38.17
C MET A 1 -15.62 -30.08 -37.45
N ARG A 2 -16.81 -30.09 -36.82
CA ARG A 2 -17.37 -28.93 -36.07
C ARG A 2 -16.51 -28.43 -34.89
N LEU A 3 -15.79 -29.32 -34.18
CA LEU A 3 -14.84 -28.94 -33.11
C LEU A 3 -13.59 -28.20 -33.64
N ARG A 4 -13.01 -28.64 -34.77
CA ARG A 4 -11.88 -27.95 -35.43
C ARG A 4 -12.26 -26.59 -36.02
N LEU A 5 -13.49 -26.44 -36.52
CA LEU A 5 -14.02 -25.15 -37.00
C LEU A 5 -14.28 -24.15 -35.85
N ARG A 6 -14.74 -24.61 -34.67
CA ARG A 6 -14.87 -23.79 -33.45
C ARG A 6 -13.53 -23.37 -32.85
N GLU A 7 -12.53 -24.24 -32.88
CA GLU A 7 -11.18 -23.89 -32.40
C GLU A 7 -10.50 -22.85 -33.29
N THR A 8 -10.66 -22.96 -34.61
CA THR A 8 -10.03 -22.03 -35.57
C THR A 8 -10.70 -20.66 -35.56
N THR A 9 -12.04 -20.57 -35.48
CA THR A 9 -12.74 -19.29 -35.27
C THR A 9 -12.46 -18.69 -33.89
N GLY A 10 -12.40 -19.50 -32.83
CA GLY A 10 -12.05 -19.02 -31.48
C GLY A 10 -10.62 -18.47 -31.39
N ARG A 11 -9.65 -19.14 -32.04
CA ARG A 11 -8.26 -18.65 -32.11
C ARG A 11 -8.12 -17.38 -32.93
N ARG A 12 -8.82 -17.26 -34.07
CA ARG A 12 -8.84 -16.02 -34.88
C ARG A 12 -9.49 -14.88 -34.10
N ALA A 13 -10.64 -15.11 -33.47
CA ALA A 13 -11.31 -14.09 -32.65
C ALA A 13 -10.44 -13.64 -31.46
N LEU A 14 -9.76 -14.57 -30.78
CA LEU A 14 -8.79 -14.24 -29.73
C LEU A 14 -7.60 -13.46 -30.28
N ALA A 15 -7.03 -13.87 -31.41
CA ALA A 15 -5.92 -13.18 -32.05
C ALA A 15 -6.31 -11.76 -32.48
N THR A 16 -7.47 -11.56 -33.10
CA THR A 16 -8.01 -10.25 -33.47
C THR A 16 -8.30 -9.41 -32.23
N TRP A 17 -8.86 -10.00 -31.17
CA TRP A 17 -9.10 -9.30 -29.91
C TRP A 17 -7.79 -8.88 -29.23
N LEU A 18 -6.78 -9.76 -29.19
CA LEU A 18 -5.44 -9.47 -28.68
C LEU A 18 -4.73 -8.41 -29.53
N ALA A 19 -4.86 -8.47 -30.86
CA ALA A 19 -4.31 -7.46 -31.77
C ALA A 19 -4.96 -6.09 -31.59
N ARG A 20 -6.28 -6.02 -31.36
CA ARG A 20 -6.98 -4.77 -31.01
C ARG A 20 -6.59 -4.25 -29.61
N ARG A 21 -6.29 -5.16 -28.67
CA ARG A 21 -5.87 -4.83 -27.29
C ARG A 21 -4.39 -4.54 -27.13
N ALA A 22 -3.52 -5.03 -28.03
CA ALA A 22 -2.08 -4.82 -27.96
C ALA A 22 -1.68 -3.34 -28.01
N PRO A 23 -2.29 -2.48 -28.86
CA PRO A 23 -2.09 -1.03 -28.81
C PRO A 23 -2.50 -0.44 -27.45
N LEU A 24 -3.66 -0.85 -26.92
CA LEU A 24 -4.17 -0.38 -25.62
C LEU A 24 -3.32 -0.86 -24.43
N ALA A 25 -2.73 -2.06 -24.53
CA ALA A 25 -1.78 -2.57 -23.55
C ALA A 25 -0.43 -1.84 -23.61
N GLY A 26 0.02 -1.47 -24.81
CA GLY A 26 1.19 -0.60 -25.03
C GLY A 26 0.97 0.85 -24.56
N GLN A 27 -0.29 1.30 -24.46
CA GLN A 27 -0.65 2.61 -23.90
C GLN A 27 -0.68 2.67 -22.37
N MET A 28 -0.67 1.51 -21.68
CA MET A 28 -0.52 1.47 -20.22
C MET A 28 0.93 1.72 -19.84
N VAL A 29 1.27 3.00 -19.72
CA VAL A 29 2.57 3.46 -19.22
C VAL A 29 2.80 2.85 -17.84
N ALA A 30 3.83 2.01 -17.70
CA ALA A 30 4.22 1.49 -16.39
C ALA A 30 4.88 2.60 -15.55
N VAL A 31 4.85 2.46 -14.21
CA VAL A 31 5.48 3.46 -13.34
C VAL A 31 6.95 3.67 -13.69
N GLU A 32 7.68 2.60 -13.95
CA GLU A 32 9.12 2.67 -14.23
C GLU A 32 9.38 3.38 -15.55
N GLU A 33 8.57 3.08 -16.56
CA GLU A 33 8.63 3.79 -17.83
C GLU A 33 8.31 5.28 -17.66
N SER A 34 7.30 5.63 -16.86
CA SER A 34 6.92 7.03 -16.65
C SER A 34 8.01 7.85 -15.95
N LEU A 35 8.73 7.21 -15.02
CA LEU A 35 9.79 7.84 -14.24
C LEU A 35 11.08 7.94 -15.06
N LEU A 36 11.43 6.90 -15.83
CA LEU A 36 12.62 6.91 -16.70
C LEU A 36 12.43 7.86 -17.89
N SER A 37 11.24 7.92 -18.49
CA SER A 37 10.98 8.75 -19.67
C SER A 37 10.67 10.23 -19.38
N GLY A 38 10.65 10.64 -18.11
CA GLY A 38 10.22 11.99 -17.71
C GLY A 38 8.73 12.29 -17.92
N ARG A 39 7.93 11.29 -18.32
CA ARG A 39 6.50 11.43 -18.64
C ARG A 39 5.58 11.22 -17.41
N PHE A 40 6.10 11.45 -16.21
CA PHE A 40 5.36 11.22 -14.97
C PHE A 40 4.06 12.05 -14.90
N GLY A 41 4.06 13.31 -15.36
CA GLY A 41 2.86 14.16 -15.34
C GLY A 41 1.68 13.54 -16.10
N ARG A 42 1.90 13.06 -17.33
CA ARG A 42 0.86 12.38 -18.14
C ARG A 42 0.40 11.08 -17.48
N TYR A 43 1.33 10.36 -16.87
CA TYR A 43 1.04 9.13 -16.13
C TYR A 43 0.17 9.40 -14.89
N ALA A 44 0.56 10.39 -14.07
CA ALA A 44 -0.16 10.82 -12.89
C ALA A 44 -1.55 11.34 -13.26
N PHE A 45 -1.67 12.20 -14.27
CA PHE A 45 -2.94 12.72 -14.76
C PHE A 45 -3.89 11.60 -15.20
N ARG A 46 -3.43 10.63 -15.98
CA ARG A 46 -4.28 9.49 -16.40
C ARG A 46 -4.77 8.66 -15.21
N ARG A 47 -3.90 8.45 -14.21
CA ARG A 47 -4.26 7.70 -13.00
C ARG A 47 -5.22 8.48 -12.11
N LEU A 48 -4.94 9.77 -11.93
CA LEU A 48 -5.76 10.67 -11.14
C LEU A 48 -7.08 10.98 -11.83
N GLY A 49 -7.17 11.03 -13.16
CA GLY A 49 -8.40 11.37 -13.88
C GLY A 49 -9.57 10.44 -13.53
N ALA A 50 -9.32 9.12 -13.47
CA ALA A 50 -10.33 8.16 -13.02
C ALA A 50 -10.72 8.36 -11.54
N PHE A 51 -9.75 8.70 -10.69
CA PHE A 51 -9.98 9.00 -9.29
C PHE A 51 -10.77 10.30 -9.11
N ILE A 52 -10.40 11.36 -9.81
CA ILE A 52 -11.05 12.68 -9.82
C ILE A 52 -12.47 12.54 -10.32
N LEU A 53 -12.72 11.81 -11.41
CA LEU A 53 -14.09 11.61 -11.91
C LEU A 53 -14.96 10.88 -10.88
N ALA A 54 -14.48 9.76 -10.35
CA ALA A 54 -15.22 8.98 -9.37
C ALA A 54 -15.44 9.76 -8.06
N ARG A 55 -14.45 10.53 -7.62
CA ARG A 55 -14.55 11.35 -6.41
C ARG A 55 -15.38 12.59 -6.61
N GLY A 56 -15.20 13.32 -7.71
CA GLY A 56 -16.02 14.47 -8.08
C GLY A 56 -17.50 14.15 -8.09
N TRP A 57 -17.87 13.02 -8.70
CA TRP A 57 -19.25 12.54 -8.64
C TRP A 57 -19.71 12.20 -7.21
N GLY A 58 -18.85 11.55 -6.42
CA GLY A 58 -19.11 11.28 -5.01
C GLY A 58 -19.22 12.54 -4.14
N ILE A 59 -18.52 13.62 -4.46
CA ILE A 59 -18.60 14.92 -3.77
C ILE A 59 -19.98 15.53 -4.02
N GLY A 60 -20.42 15.59 -5.29
CA GLY A 60 -21.75 16.12 -5.63
C GLY A 60 -22.87 15.36 -4.91
N LEU A 61 -22.74 14.03 -4.82
CA LEU A 61 -23.65 13.22 -4.03
C LEU A 61 -23.60 13.47 -2.54
N HIS A 62 -22.41 13.60 -1.97
CA HIS A 62 -22.28 13.84 -0.54
C HIS A 62 -22.95 15.16 -0.17
N VAL A 63 -22.81 16.20 -1.00
CA VAL A 63 -23.52 17.46 -0.82
C VAL A 63 -25.03 17.26 -0.90
N LEU A 64 -25.52 16.56 -1.93
CA LEU A 64 -26.95 16.26 -2.08
C LEU A 64 -27.51 15.47 -0.88
N GLU A 65 -26.79 14.42 -0.45
CA GLU A 65 -27.12 13.59 0.71
C GLU A 65 -27.14 14.44 1.98
N LEU A 66 -26.13 15.29 2.20
CA LEU A 66 -26.06 16.15 3.38
C LEU A 66 -27.20 17.17 3.41
N THR A 67 -27.48 17.84 2.29
CA THR A 67 -28.59 18.78 2.16
C THR A 67 -29.92 18.08 2.42
N TRP A 68 -30.09 16.86 1.89
CA TRP A 68 -31.31 16.09 2.09
C TRP A 68 -31.47 15.60 3.54
N LEU A 69 -30.39 15.11 4.15
CA LEU A 69 -30.41 14.69 5.55
C LEU A 69 -30.73 15.88 6.47
N ALA A 70 -30.22 17.07 6.14
CA ALA A 70 -30.49 18.30 6.90
C ALA A 70 -31.95 18.77 6.76
N THR A 71 -32.66 18.44 5.68
CA THR A 71 -34.08 18.79 5.51
C THR A 71 -35.03 17.77 6.11
N VAL A 72 -34.64 16.49 6.18
CA VAL A 72 -35.53 15.40 6.62
C VAL A 72 -35.35 15.05 8.09
N PHE A 73 -34.14 15.16 8.63
CA PHE A 73 -33.88 14.87 10.03
C PHE A 73 -33.89 16.14 10.89
N SER A 74 -34.46 16.04 12.09
CA SER A 74 -34.17 17.01 13.15
C SER A 74 -32.68 16.97 13.51
N ALA A 75 -32.20 18.02 14.18
CA ALA A 75 -30.77 18.22 14.46
C ALA A 75 -30.10 16.98 15.07
N LYS A 76 -30.75 16.31 16.03
CA LYS A 76 -30.19 15.14 16.72
C LYS A 76 -30.04 13.91 15.81
N PRO A 77 -31.08 13.37 15.15
CA PRO A 77 -30.92 12.28 14.18
C PRO A 77 -29.97 12.63 13.03
N PHE A 78 -29.93 13.90 12.62
CA PHE A 78 -28.95 14.37 11.63
C PHE A 78 -27.52 14.18 12.14
N VAL A 79 -27.17 14.74 13.30
CA VAL A 79 -25.82 14.62 13.89
C VAL A 79 -25.47 13.14 14.16
N ALA A 80 -26.43 12.35 14.66
CA ALA A 80 -26.24 10.90 14.86
C ALA A 80 -25.97 10.17 13.53
N SER A 81 -26.60 10.58 12.43
CA SER A 81 -26.35 10.01 11.11
C SER A 81 -24.93 10.32 10.61
N LEU A 82 -24.43 11.53 10.85
CA LEU A 82 -23.06 11.93 10.55
C LEU A 82 -22.05 11.14 11.38
N ALA A 83 -22.34 10.94 12.67
CA ALA A 83 -21.51 10.11 13.54
C ALA A 83 -21.43 8.67 13.01
N LEU A 84 -22.56 8.09 12.66
CA LEU A 84 -22.62 6.73 12.12
C LEU A 84 -21.83 6.59 10.80
N GLN A 85 -22.00 7.53 9.87
CA GLN A 85 -21.24 7.53 8.61
C GLN A 85 -19.73 7.58 8.86
N ASN A 86 -19.27 8.47 9.74
CA ASN A 86 -17.85 8.61 10.00
C ASN A 86 -17.26 7.40 10.75
N VAL A 87 -18.01 6.82 11.71
CA VAL A 87 -17.60 5.57 12.39
C VAL A 87 -17.47 4.43 11.38
N THR A 88 -18.46 4.23 10.52
CA THR A 88 -18.39 3.16 9.49
C THR A 88 -17.22 3.38 8.53
N LEU A 89 -16.90 4.63 8.19
CA LEU A 89 -15.76 4.99 7.34
C LEU A 89 -14.40 4.70 8.01
N VAL A 90 -14.26 4.96 9.31
CA VAL A 90 -13.04 4.63 10.07
C VAL A 90 -12.88 3.12 10.23
N LEU A 91 -13.96 2.40 10.57
CA LEU A 91 -13.97 0.94 10.67
C LEU A 91 -13.64 0.28 9.32
N ASP A 92 -14.16 0.81 8.22
CA ASP A 92 -13.87 0.33 6.87
C ASP A 92 -12.38 0.44 6.52
N ALA A 93 -11.72 1.53 6.93
CA ALA A 93 -10.28 1.65 6.77
C ALA A 93 -9.49 0.73 7.70
N ALA A 94 -9.88 0.60 8.97
CA ALA A 94 -9.25 -0.31 9.91
C ALA A 94 -9.27 -1.75 9.36
N LEU A 95 -10.43 -2.19 8.90
CA LEU A 95 -10.60 -3.50 8.29
C LEU A 95 -9.73 -3.67 7.03
N PHE A 96 -9.75 -2.69 6.12
CA PHE A 96 -8.95 -2.79 4.89
C PHE A 96 -7.44 -2.87 5.18
N GLY A 97 -6.99 -2.16 6.22
CA GLY A 97 -5.63 -2.24 6.74
C GLY A 97 -5.32 -3.61 7.31
N ALA A 98 -6.20 -4.16 8.14
CA ALA A 98 -6.02 -5.49 8.73
C ALA A 98 -5.89 -6.60 7.67
N LEU A 99 -6.63 -6.47 6.57
CA LEU A 99 -6.53 -7.38 5.42
C LEU A 99 -5.16 -7.30 4.70
N GLU A 100 -4.31 -6.29 4.95
CA GLU A 100 -2.93 -6.28 4.43
C GLU A 100 -2.06 -7.36 5.09
N GLY A 101 -2.27 -7.66 6.38
CA GLY A 101 -1.59 -8.78 7.06
C GLY A 101 -1.90 -10.11 6.35
N MET A 102 -3.18 -10.34 6.05
CA MET A 102 -3.61 -11.47 5.23
C MET A 102 -2.97 -11.46 3.83
N ARG A 103 -2.97 -10.31 3.14
CA ARG A 103 -2.42 -10.17 1.77
C ARG A 103 -0.92 -10.44 1.72
N ARG A 104 -0.14 -9.98 2.69
CA ARG A 104 1.30 -10.27 2.79
C ARG A 104 1.55 -11.77 2.89
N ARG A 105 0.87 -12.43 3.82
CA ARG A 105 1.01 -13.87 3.99
C ARG A 105 0.54 -14.65 2.75
N ALA A 106 -0.55 -14.20 2.12
CA ALA A 106 -1.04 -14.78 0.88
C ALA A 106 -0.01 -14.66 -0.26
N ARG A 107 0.74 -13.54 -0.35
CA ARG A 107 1.81 -13.33 -1.34
C ARG A 107 3.02 -14.24 -1.11
N GLU A 108 3.44 -14.41 0.15
CA GLU A 108 4.54 -15.30 0.52
C GLU A 108 4.27 -16.76 0.11
N LEU A 109 3.04 -17.22 0.29
CA LEU A 109 2.61 -18.58 -0.09
C LEU A 109 2.40 -18.75 -1.61
N GLY A 110 2.45 -17.67 -2.38
CA GLY A 110 2.16 -17.66 -3.81
C GLY A 110 0.68 -17.98 -4.14
N PRO A 111 0.30 -18.09 -5.42
CA PRO A 111 -1.09 -18.28 -5.86
C PRO A 111 -1.65 -19.70 -5.66
N ALA A 112 -1.08 -20.48 -4.74
CA ALA A 112 -1.40 -21.89 -4.49
C ALA A 112 -2.64 -22.11 -3.60
N THR A 113 -3.00 -23.37 -3.39
CA THR A 113 -4.09 -23.81 -2.50
C THR A 113 -3.92 -23.35 -1.06
N GLU A 114 -2.68 -23.20 -0.59
CA GLU A 114 -2.35 -22.70 0.75
C GLU A 114 -2.81 -21.24 0.95
N SER A 115 -2.63 -20.41 -0.08
CA SER A 115 -3.09 -19.01 -0.11
C SER A 115 -4.63 -18.93 -0.07
N ALA A 116 -5.32 -19.82 -0.81
CA ALA A 116 -6.78 -19.91 -0.72
C ALA A 116 -7.28 -20.36 0.66
N ALA A 117 -6.54 -21.24 1.34
CA ALA A 117 -6.90 -21.72 2.68
C ALA A 117 -6.78 -20.62 3.75
N ILE A 118 -5.74 -19.78 3.70
CA ILE A 118 -5.64 -18.64 4.62
C ILE A 118 -6.75 -17.62 4.35
N VAL A 119 -7.01 -17.26 3.09
CA VAL A 119 -8.11 -16.34 2.74
C VAL A 119 -9.46 -16.89 3.20
N SER A 120 -9.68 -18.20 3.09
CA SER A 120 -10.93 -18.84 3.55
C SER A 120 -11.14 -18.70 5.06
N ARG A 121 -10.08 -18.81 5.88
CA ARG A 121 -10.16 -18.62 7.34
C ARG A 121 -10.54 -17.19 7.71
N TRP A 122 -9.89 -16.22 7.06
CA TRP A 122 -10.23 -14.81 7.21
C TRP A 122 -11.66 -14.52 6.77
N LEU A 123 -12.11 -15.14 5.68
CA LEU A 123 -13.48 -15.01 5.19
C LEU A 123 -14.51 -15.55 6.19
N THR A 124 -14.23 -16.66 6.87
CA THR A 124 -15.11 -17.17 7.94
C THR A 124 -15.24 -16.17 9.09
N VAL A 125 -14.12 -15.62 9.57
CA VAL A 125 -14.14 -14.58 10.62
C VAL A 125 -14.91 -13.34 10.15
N ALA A 126 -14.69 -12.92 8.90
CA ALA A 126 -15.40 -11.80 8.29
C ALA A 126 -16.92 -12.03 8.20
N ILE A 127 -17.38 -13.26 7.91
CA ILE A 127 -18.81 -13.60 7.90
C ILE A 127 -19.41 -13.47 9.31
N TRP A 128 -18.75 -14.01 10.34
CA TRP A 128 -19.23 -13.89 11.71
C TRP A 128 -19.27 -12.45 12.20
N LEU A 129 -18.22 -11.67 11.88
CA LEU A 129 -18.19 -10.24 12.19
C LEU A 129 -19.31 -9.48 11.46
N ALA A 130 -19.58 -9.80 10.20
CA ALA A 130 -20.68 -9.18 9.44
C ALA A 130 -22.07 -9.52 10.01
N ILE A 131 -22.26 -10.77 10.45
CA ILE A 131 -23.47 -11.21 11.14
C ILE A 131 -23.65 -10.39 12.43
N ALA A 132 -22.61 -10.28 13.26
CA ALA A 132 -22.66 -9.49 14.49
C ALA A 132 -23.01 -8.02 14.19
N ILE A 133 -22.31 -7.37 13.26
CA ILE A 133 -22.55 -5.97 12.87
C ILE A 133 -23.99 -5.75 12.40
N THR A 134 -24.56 -6.68 11.63
CA THR A 134 -25.91 -6.54 11.06
C THR A 134 -27.00 -6.86 12.08
N ILE A 135 -26.79 -7.83 12.97
CA ILE A 135 -27.77 -8.25 13.97
C ILE A 135 -27.87 -7.27 15.14
N THR A 136 -26.77 -6.65 15.58
CA THR A 136 -26.77 -5.72 16.72
C THR A 136 -27.82 -4.61 16.62
N PRO A 137 -27.96 -3.85 15.52
CA PRO A 137 -29.01 -2.83 15.42
C PRO A 137 -30.43 -3.44 15.40
N ILE A 138 -30.62 -4.66 14.87
CA ILE A 138 -31.93 -5.33 14.86
C ILE A 138 -32.33 -5.66 16.30
N LEU A 139 -31.42 -6.26 17.07
CA LEU A 139 -31.66 -6.58 18.47
C LEU A 139 -31.90 -5.31 19.30
N ARG A 140 -31.16 -4.23 19.03
CA ARG A 140 -31.34 -2.95 19.74
C ARG A 140 -32.71 -2.34 19.47
N VAL A 141 -33.16 -2.30 18.22
CA VAL A 141 -34.48 -1.79 17.85
C VAL A 141 -35.59 -2.68 18.41
N GLY A 142 -35.44 -4.01 18.29
CA GLY A 142 -36.40 -4.96 18.84
C GLY A 142 -36.54 -4.83 20.36
N TRP A 143 -35.42 -4.65 21.07
CA TRP A 143 -35.41 -4.39 22.51
C TRP A 143 -36.15 -3.10 22.88
N GLN A 144 -35.87 -1.99 22.18
CA GLN A 144 -36.53 -0.71 22.42
C GLN A 144 -38.04 -0.75 22.14
N TRP A 145 -38.44 -1.50 21.11
CA TRP A 145 -39.84 -1.71 20.78
C TRP A 145 -40.55 -2.53 21.86
N LEU A 146 -39.92 -3.61 22.35
CA LEU A 146 -40.49 -4.49 23.37
C LEU A 146 -40.58 -3.81 24.76
N GLU A 147 -39.56 -3.06 25.18
CA GLU A 147 -39.56 -2.42 26.50
C GLU A 147 -40.31 -1.08 26.53
N GLY A 148 -40.21 -0.28 25.47
CA GLY A 148 -40.67 1.10 25.46
C GLY A 148 -41.83 1.42 24.52
N GLY A 149 -42.29 0.45 23.72
CA GLY A 149 -43.35 0.66 22.72
C GLY A 149 -42.96 1.63 21.59
N LEU A 150 -41.69 2.05 21.50
CA LEU A 150 -41.22 3.03 20.53
C LEU A 150 -41.16 2.42 19.13
N ALA A 151 -41.95 2.98 18.20
CA ALA A 151 -41.96 2.53 16.81
C ALA A 151 -40.63 2.85 16.10
N PRO A 152 -40.19 2.01 15.12
CA PRO A 152 -38.98 2.27 14.37
C PRO A 152 -39.06 3.58 13.56
N SER A 153 -38.19 4.54 13.89
CA SER A 153 -38.04 5.78 13.10
C SER A 153 -37.19 5.59 11.84
N LEU A 154 -37.24 6.58 10.93
CA LEU A 154 -36.43 6.64 9.71
C LEU A 154 -34.92 6.48 9.98
N PHE A 155 -34.44 7.03 11.11
CA PHE A 155 -33.05 6.90 11.55
C PHE A 155 -32.67 5.43 11.83
N HIS A 156 -33.56 4.64 12.43
CA HIS A 156 -33.28 3.22 12.70
C HIS A 156 -33.08 2.42 11.41
N VAL A 157 -33.90 2.70 10.39
CA VAL A 157 -33.78 2.06 9.07
C VAL A 157 -32.51 2.52 8.36
N TYR A 158 -32.20 3.82 8.41
CA TYR A 158 -30.93 4.34 7.91
C TYR A 158 -29.72 3.67 8.59
N ALA A 159 -29.74 3.54 9.92
CA ALA A 159 -28.68 2.91 10.68
C ALA A 159 -28.54 1.42 10.35
N MET A 160 -29.65 0.72 10.14
CA MET A 160 -29.69 -0.67 9.66
C MET A 160 -28.97 -0.82 8.32
N ILE A 161 -29.24 0.06 7.36
CA ILE A 161 -28.63 0.01 6.03
C ILE A 161 -27.13 0.30 6.11
N CYS A 162 -26.70 1.25 6.95
CA CYS A 162 -25.30 1.51 7.23
C CYS A 162 -24.59 0.27 7.82
N ALA A 163 -25.23 -0.42 8.77
CA ALA A 163 -24.70 -1.66 9.35
C ALA A 163 -24.63 -2.80 8.32
N LEU A 164 -25.69 -3.00 7.53
CA LEU A 164 -25.73 -3.99 6.44
C LEU A 164 -24.64 -3.71 5.40
N ARG A 165 -24.45 -2.45 5.02
CA ARG A 165 -23.36 -2.01 4.14
C ARG A 165 -22.01 -2.41 4.72
N LEU A 166 -21.74 -2.06 5.98
CA LEU A 166 -20.48 -2.38 6.65
C LEU A 166 -20.26 -3.90 6.75
N GLY A 167 -21.28 -4.67 7.13
CA GLY A 167 -21.20 -6.13 7.15
C GLY A 167 -20.88 -6.72 5.78
N ALA A 168 -21.52 -6.22 4.72
CA ALA A 168 -21.23 -6.65 3.35
C ALA A 168 -19.82 -6.22 2.89
N ASP A 169 -19.32 -5.04 3.28
CA ASP A 169 -17.92 -4.62 3.09
C ASP A 169 -16.95 -5.61 3.72
N VAL A 170 -17.18 -6.00 4.98
CA VAL A 170 -16.33 -6.93 5.74
C VAL A 170 -16.10 -8.23 4.97
N VAL A 171 -17.19 -8.84 4.50
CA VAL A 171 -17.11 -10.10 3.75
C VAL A 171 -16.50 -9.91 2.37
N LEU A 172 -17.02 -8.97 1.57
CA LEU A 172 -16.63 -8.84 0.18
C LEU A 172 -15.22 -8.28 0.00
N ARG A 173 -14.74 -7.41 0.91
CA ARG A 173 -13.35 -6.93 0.88
C ARG A 173 -12.37 -8.02 1.29
N THR A 174 -12.76 -8.92 2.18
CA THR A 174 -11.95 -10.09 2.52
C THR A 174 -11.82 -11.02 1.31
N TYR A 175 -12.94 -11.31 0.63
CA TYR A 175 -12.95 -12.07 -0.63
C TYR A 175 -12.12 -11.38 -1.73
N TYR A 176 -12.30 -10.07 -1.91
CA TYR A 176 -11.53 -9.25 -2.83
C TYR A 176 -10.03 -9.27 -2.53
N SER A 177 -9.68 -9.17 -1.25
CA SER A 177 -8.28 -9.10 -0.81
C SER A 177 -7.50 -10.37 -1.14
N GLY A 178 -8.16 -11.52 -1.24
CA GLY A 178 -7.49 -12.77 -1.63
C GLY A 178 -6.94 -12.75 -3.06
N VAL A 179 -7.70 -12.27 -4.05
CA VAL A 179 -7.17 -12.10 -5.42
C VAL A 179 -6.27 -10.86 -5.51
N PHE A 180 -6.60 -9.80 -4.76
CA PHE A 180 -5.85 -8.55 -4.74
C PHE A 180 -4.43 -8.70 -4.17
N ALA A 181 -4.19 -9.72 -3.34
CA ALA A 181 -2.86 -10.08 -2.87
C ALA A 181 -1.89 -10.31 -4.04
N HIS A 182 -2.36 -10.95 -5.11
CA HIS A 182 -1.53 -11.38 -6.25
C HIS A 182 -1.68 -10.49 -7.47
N HIS A 183 -2.90 -9.99 -7.70
CA HIS A 183 -3.24 -9.31 -8.95
C HIS A 183 -4.17 -8.13 -8.72
N ARG A 184 -3.95 -7.06 -9.49
CA ARG A 184 -4.89 -5.95 -9.55
C ARG A 184 -6.21 -6.41 -10.16
N VAL A 185 -7.31 -6.11 -9.49
CA VAL A 185 -8.67 -6.30 -10.01
C VAL A 185 -9.05 -5.05 -10.80
N TYR A 186 -9.18 -5.19 -12.11
CA TYR A 186 -9.58 -4.09 -12.97
C TYR A 186 -11.10 -3.98 -13.02
N ARG A 187 -11.61 -2.77 -12.78
CA ARG A 187 -13.03 -2.44 -12.91
C ARG A 187 -13.19 -1.38 -14.01
N PRO A 188 -14.24 -1.45 -14.83
CA PRO A 188 -14.57 -0.37 -15.77
C PRO A 188 -14.79 0.96 -15.04
N LEU A 189 -14.43 2.07 -15.71
CA LEU A 189 -14.52 3.43 -15.16
C LEU A 189 -15.95 3.85 -14.78
N TRP A 190 -16.97 3.24 -15.37
CA TRP A 190 -18.37 3.53 -15.05
C TRP A 190 -18.81 2.89 -13.72
N THR A 191 -18.14 1.85 -13.23
CA THR A 191 -18.59 1.10 -12.05
C THR A 191 -18.70 1.93 -10.77
N PRO A 192 -17.80 2.89 -10.47
CA PRO A 192 -17.94 3.75 -9.30
C PRO A 192 -19.09 4.75 -9.44
N LEU A 193 -19.57 5.03 -10.66
CA LEU A 193 -20.65 5.99 -10.92
C LEU A 193 -22.04 5.37 -10.69
N VAL A 194 -22.16 4.04 -10.78
CA VAL A 194 -23.46 3.34 -10.69
C VAL A 194 -24.12 3.48 -9.32
N PRO A 195 -23.48 3.12 -8.19
CA PRO A 195 -24.15 3.22 -6.90
C PRO A 195 -24.62 4.65 -6.60
N PRO A 196 -23.78 5.68 -6.83
CA PRO A 196 -24.22 7.06 -6.77
C PRO A 196 -25.47 7.40 -7.59
N THR A 197 -25.46 7.03 -8.88
CA THR A 197 -26.58 7.34 -9.80
C THR A 197 -27.87 6.64 -9.37
N LEU A 198 -27.76 5.44 -8.81
CA LEU A 198 -28.91 4.71 -8.26
C LEU A 198 -29.51 5.41 -7.03
N VAL A 199 -28.69 6.00 -6.16
CA VAL A 199 -29.22 6.76 -5.01
C VAL A 199 -30.10 7.91 -5.50
N ILE A 200 -29.59 8.74 -6.42
CA ILE A 200 -30.38 9.87 -6.97
C ILE A 200 -31.62 9.34 -7.69
N GLY A 201 -31.43 8.43 -8.66
CA GLY A 201 -32.50 7.98 -9.54
C GLY A 201 -33.65 7.33 -8.78
N VAL A 202 -33.35 6.46 -7.80
CA VAL A 202 -34.38 5.81 -6.98
C VAL A 202 -35.03 6.79 -6.02
N THR A 203 -34.26 7.70 -5.40
CA THR A 203 -34.82 8.76 -4.53
C THR A 203 -35.82 9.60 -5.30
N LEU A 204 -35.46 10.10 -6.48
CA LEU A 204 -36.35 10.92 -7.32
C LEU A 204 -37.57 10.15 -7.80
N ALA A 205 -37.40 8.90 -8.25
CA ALA A 205 -38.48 8.08 -8.77
C ALA A 205 -39.52 7.72 -7.69
N LEU A 206 -39.08 7.48 -6.45
CA LEU A 206 -39.95 7.09 -5.34
C LEU A 206 -40.41 8.28 -4.49
N TRP A 207 -39.84 9.48 -4.70
CA TRP A 207 -40.16 10.68 -3.91
C TRP A 207 -41.66 10.99 -3.83
N PRO A 208 -42.42 10.97 -4.95
CA PRO A 208 -43.85 11.31 -4.89
C PRO A 208 -44.69 10.36 -4.04
N ALA A 209 -44.26 9.10 -3.90
CA ALA A 209 -45.01 8.06 -3.19
C ALA A 209 -44.55 7.86 -1.74
N LEU A 210 -43.24 8.02 -1.47
CA LEU A 210 -42.62 7.62 -0.22
C LEU A 210 -41.95 8.77 0.55
N ALA A 211 -41.86 9.96 -0.04
CA ALA A 211 -41.21 11.14 0.56
C ALA A 211 -39.86 10.78 1.21
N GLY A 212 -39.66 11.06 2.50
CA GLY A 212 -38.45 10.74 3.26
C GLY A 212 -37.99 9.27 3.18
N TRP A 213 -38.92 8.33 3.01
CA TRP A 213 -38.60 6.89 2.95
C TRP A 213 -37.96 6.45 1.63
N SER A 214 -38.02 7.28 0.58
CA SER A 214 -37.38 6.96 -0.70
C SER A 214 -35.85 6.85 -0.59
N PHE A 215 -35.24 7.64 0.29
CA PHE A 215 -33.79 7.71 0.43
C PHE A 215 -33.17 6.46 1.06
N PRO A 216 -33.62 5.91 2.22
CA PRO A 216 -33.12 4.63 2.71
C PRO A 216 -33.27 3.49 1.69
N ILE A 217 -34.40 3.45 0.97
CA ILE A 217 -34.62 2.46 -0.10
C ILE A 217 -33.58 2.62 -1.21
N ALA A 218 -33.35 3.86 -1.65
CA ALA A 218 -32.34 4.19 -2.66
C ALA A 218 -30.92 3.84 -2.19
N LEU A 219 -30.60 4.09 -0.92
CA LEU A 219 -29.33 3.73 -0.30
C LEU A 219 -29.14 2.20 -0.25
N ALA A 220 -30.17 1.45 0.13
CA ALA A 220 -30.15 -0.01 0.12
C ALA A 220 -29.93 -0.57 -1.30
N ALA A 221 -30.66 -0.06 -2.29
CA ALA A 221 -30.50 -0.42 -3.70
C ALA A 221 -29.06 -0.15 -4.20
N SER A 222 -28.52 1.03 -3.86
CA SER A 222 -27.15 1.42 -4.17
C SER A 222 -26.11 0.49 -3.52
N VAL A 223 -26.30 0.13 -2.25
CA VAL A 223 -25.45 -0.84 -1.54
C VAL A 223 -25.48 -2.18 -2.26
N ILE A 224 -26.65 -2.74 -2.54
CA ILE A 224 -26.81 -4.03 -3.22
C ILE A 224 -26.10 -4.02 -4.58
N ALA A 225 -26.36 -3.01 -5.41
CA ALA A 225 -25.74 -2.89 -6.73
C ALA A 225 -24.21 -2.77 -6.65
N SER A 226 -23.70 -1.92 -5.75
CA SER A 226 -22.26 -1.76 -5.51
C SER A 226 -21.59 -3.07 -5.11
N ARG A 227 -22.22 -3.82 -4.18
CA ARG A 227 -21.73 -5.11 -3.70
C ARG A 227 -21.77 -6.19 -4.77
N ALA A 228 -22.85 -6.23 -5.56
CA ALA A 228 -23.00 -7.16 -6.66
C ALA A 228 -21.91 -6.94 -7.73
N LEU A 229 -21.65 -5.68 -8.10
CA LEU A 229 -20.57 -5.33 -9.03
C LEU A 229 -19.20 -5.74 -8.46
N LEU A 230 -18.92 -5.41 -7.20
CA LEU A 230 -17.67 -5.80 -6.53
C LEU A 230 -17.47 -7.32 -6.57
N TYR A 231 -18.49 -8.10 -6.20
CA TYR A 231 -18.45 -9.55 -6.22
C TYR A 231 -18.22 -10.08 -7.64
N HIS A 232 -18.97 -9.57 -8.63
CA HIS A 232 -18.88 -9.98 -10.03
C HIS A 232 -17.45 -9.81 -10.60
N PHE A 233 -16.85 -8.63 -10.43
CA PHE A 233 -15.51 -8.36 -10.94
C PHE A 233 -14.43 -9.15 -10.17
N THR A 234 -14.62 -9.35 -8.87
CA THR A 234 -13.70 -10.15 -8.05
C THR A 234 -13.72 -11.61 -8.46
N ARG A 235 -14.91 -12.21 -8.60
CA ARG A 235 -15.10 -13.58 -9.07
C ARG A 235 -14.50 -13.78 -10.46
N SER A 236 -14.73 -12.82 -11.36
CA SER A 236 -14.14 -12.83 -12.69
C SER A 236 -12.62 -12.75 -12.65
N ALA A 237 -12.04 -11.98 -11.73
CA ALA A 237 -10.59 -11.91 -11.54
C ALA A 237 -10.00 -13.24 -11.05
N TYR A 238 -10.64 -13.92 -10.09
CA TYR A 238 -10.25 -15.28 -9.68
C TYR A 238 -10.20 -16.25 -10.87
N ARG A 239 -11.28 -16.27 -11.67
CA ARG A 239 -11.38 -17.14 -12.85
C ARG A 239 -10.32 -16.82 -13.91
N LEU A 240 -10.17 -15.55 -14.27
CA LEU A 240 -9.26 -15.11 -15.35
C LEU A 240 -7.79 -15.24 -14.97
N ARG A 241 -7.45 -15.07 -13.68
CA ARG A 241 -6.08 -15.17 -13.18
C ARG A 241 -5.72 -16.57 -12.70
N ARG A 242 -6.66 -17.53 -12.72
CA ARG A 242 -6.48 -18.91 -12.26
C ARG A 242 -5.96 -18.97 -10.81
N VAL A 243 -6.36 -18.02 -9.98
CA VAL A 243 -6.11 -18.07 -8.54
C VAL A 243 -7.19 -18.95 -7.93
N CYS A 244 -6.80 -19.90 -7.07
CA CYS A 244 -7.76 -20.78 -6.42
C CYS A 244 -8.74 -19.93 -5.56
N PRO A 245 -10.06 -20.01 -5.81
CA PRO A 245 -11.02 -19.22 -5.03
C PRO A 245 -11.10 -19.74 -3.59
N PRO A 246 -11.22 -18.84 -2.59
CA PRO A 246 -11.46 -19.26 -1.22
C PRO A 246 -12.81 -19.96 -1.11
N ARG A 247 -12.92 -20.89 -0.14
CA ARG A 247 -14.17 -21.60 0.16
C ARG A 247 -14.93 -20.84 1.24
N TRP A 248 -16.23 -20.68 1.04
CA TRP A 248 -17.14 -20.16 2.05
C TRP A 248 -17.35 -21.24 3.11
N ARG A 249 -16.99 -20.94 4.35
CA ARG A 249 -17.17 -21.86 5.49
C ARG A 249 -17.81 -21.10 6.64
N LEU A 250 -18.91 -21.63 7.16
CA LEU A 250 -19.57 -21.09 8.36
C LEU A 250 -18.96 -21.66 9.64
N THR A 251 -18.35 -22.85 9.58
CA THR A 251 -17.71 -23.48 10.74
C THR A 251 -16.34 -22.89 11.02
N LEU A 252 -16.19 -22.32 12.23
CA LEU A 252 -14.90 -21.90 12.79
C LEU A 252 -14.09 -23.15 13.17
N ARG A 253 -13.39 -23.75 12.20
CA ARG A 253 -12.40 -24.79 12.49
C ARG A 253 -11.15 -24.14 13.11
N LEU A 254 -11.19 -23.93 14.42
CA LEU A 254 -10.03 -23.51 15.22
C LEU A 254 -9.08 -24.68 15.55
N ARG A 255 -9.53 -25.93 15.36
CA ARG A 255 -8.72 -27.13 15.64
C ARG A 255 -7.67 -27.39 14.55
N GLY A 256 -6.41 -27.47 14.95
CA GLY A 256 -5.35 -28.16 14.21
C GLY A 256 -4.07 -27.38 13.93
N LYS A 257 -4.05 -26.05 14.12
CA LYS A 257 -2.81 -25.26 14.08
C LYS A 257 -2.84 -24.18 15.18
N PRO A 258 -1.72 -23.93 15.88
CA PRO A 258 -1.65 -22.86 16.86
C PRO A 258 -2.03 -21.52 16.22
N PHE A 259 -2.73 -20.69 17.00
CA PHE A 259 -3.10 -19.34 16.57
C PHE A 259 -1.83 -18.51 16.35
N ASP A 260 -1.66 -17.99 15.14
CA ASP A 260 -0.49 -17.19 14.80
C ASP A 260 -0.69 -15.76 15.34
N TRP A 261 -0.26 -15.53 16.58
CA TRP A 261 -0.33 -14.22 17.23
C TRP A 261 0.43 -13.13 16.46
N ARG A 262 1.47 -13.49 15.69
CA ARG A 262 2.20 -12.52 14.86
C ARG A 262 1.31 -12.01 13.73
N LEU A 263 0.56 -12.89 13.08
CA LEU A 263 -0.38 -12.49 12.03
C LEU A 263 -1.50 -11.61 12.57
N LEU A 264 -2.04 -11.91 13.75
CA LEU A 264 -3.06 -11.05 14.38
C LEU A 264 -2.47 -9.69 14.73
N ARG A 265 -1.29 -9.66 15.37
CA ARG A 265 -0.59 -8.43 15.72
C ARG A 265 -0.35 -7.56 14.48
N ASP A 266 0.18 -8.14 13.41
CA ASP A 266 0.46 -7.43 12.17
C ASP A 266 -0.82 -6.91 11.50
N ALA A 267 -1.92 -7.66 11.59
CA ALA A 267 -3.22 -7.22 11.10
C ALA A 267 -3.81 -6.08 11.94
N VAL A 268 -3.75 -6.16 13.27
CA VAL A 268 -4.22 -5.08 14.16
C VAL A 268 -3.38 -3.82 13.92
N LEU A 269 -2.06 -3.95 13.87
CA LEU A 269 -1.16 -2.83 13.57
C LEU A 269 -1.41 -2.25 12.18
N ALA A 270 -1.57 -3.07 11.15
CA ALA A 270 -1.90 -2.60 9.80
C ALA A 270 -3.28 -1.95 9.74
N GLY A 271 -4.24 -2.45 10.53
CA GLY A 271 -5.58 -1.88 10.66
C GLY A 271 -5.54 -0.49 11.27
N ILE A 272 -4.95 -0.37 12.46
CA ILE A 272 -4.75 0.92 13.15
C ILE A 272 -3.92 1.87 12.28
N ALA A 273 -2.85 1.38 11.64
CA ALA A 273 -2.05 2.19 10.72
C ALA A 273 -2.90 2.75 9.57
N ASN A 274 -3.83 1.96 9.02
CA ASN A 274 -4.63 2.37 7.88
C ASN A 274 -5.82 3.27 8.24
N THR A 275 -6.25 3.36 9.50
CA THR A 275 -7.30 4.34 9.91
C THR A 275 -6.90 5.76 9.60
N THR A 276 -5.60 6.03 9.56
CA THR A 276 -5.04 7.33 9.16
C THR A 276 -5.41 7.77 7.76
N THR A 277 -5.60 6.84 6.82
CA THR A 277 -6.11 7.15 5.46
C THR A 277 -7.54 7.71 5.48
N ARG A 278 -8.21 7.57 6.63
CA ARG A 278 -9.55 8.04 6.96
C ARG A 278 -9.57 8.95 8.17
N ILE A 279 -8.43 9.55 8.52
CA ILE A 279 -8.33 10.46 9.67
C ILE A 279 -9.28 11.66 9.58
N GLY A 280 -9.63 12.09 8.37
CA GLY A 280 -10.68 13.10 8.17
C GLY A 280 -12.00 12.69 8.80
N GLY A 281 -12.34 11.39 8.85
CA GLY A 281 -13.53 10.90 9.53
C GLY A 281 -13.43 11.01 11.06
N VAL A 282 -12.22 10.85 11.61
CA VAL A 282 -11.96 11.08 13.05
C VAL A 282 -12.08 12.57 13.37
N VAL A 283 -11.54 13.44 12.51
CA VAL A 283 -11.67 14.90 12.65
C VAL A 283 -13.15 15.32 12.58
N LEU A 284 -13.92 14.76 11.65
CA LEU A 284 -15.35 15.04 11.52
C LEU A 284 -16.15 14.55 12.72
N LEU A 285 -15.85 13.34 13.23
CA LEU A 285 -16.42 12.85 14.48
C LEU A 285 -16.12 13.80 15.63
N ALA A 286 -14.87 14.22 15.74
CA ALA A 286 -14.45 15.12 16.80
C ALA A 286 -15.18 16.48 16.71
N ALA A 287 -15.41 16.99 15.50
CA ALA A 287 -16.14 18.24 15.29
C ALA A 287 -17.62 18.18 15.70
N ILE A 288 -18.26 17.00 15.73
CA ILE A 288 -19.68 16.84 16.13
C ILE A 288 -19.87 16.40 17.57
N VAL A 289 -18.80 15.99 18.28
CA VAL A 289 -18.86 15.59 19.69
C VAL A 289 -19.46 16.69 20.58
N PRO A 290 -19.08 17.98 20.44
CA PRO A 290 -19.70 19.05 21.23
C PRO A 290 -21.22 19.14 21.04
N SER A 291 -21.70 18.98 19.79
CA SER A 291 -23.13 18.98 19.48
C SER A 291 -23.86 17.75 20.04
N LEU A 292 -23.18 16.61 20.19
CA LEU A 292 -23.73 15.40 20.82
C LEU A 292 -23.75 15.47 22.35
N ALA A 293 -22.86 16.26 22.96
CA ALA A 293 -22.70 16.36 24.41
C ALA A 293 -23.64 17.40 25.06
N ARG A 294 -24.27 18.27 24.27
CA ARG A 294 -25.22 19.29 24.73
C ARG A 294 -26.56 18.67 25.13
N PRO A 295 -27.00 18.80 26.40
CA PRO A 295 -28.27 18.24 26.87
C PRO A 295 -29.51 18.94 26.25
N ASP A 296 -29.36 20.18 25.82
CA ASP A 296 -30.32 21.05 25.13
C ASP A 296 -30.55 20.69 23.66
N VAL A 297 -29.62 19.97 23.01
CA VAL A 297 -29.80 19.43 21.64
C VAL A 297 -30.84 18.30 21.60
N PHE A 298 -31.35 17.88 22.76
CA PHE A 298 -32.40 16.88 22.92
C PHE A 298 -33.81 17.49 23.02
N GLU A 299 -33.94 18.82 23.06
CA GLU A 299 -35.22 19.52 22.92
C GLU A 299 -35.59 19.69 21.43
N GLU A 300 -36.86 19.52 21.08
CA GLU A 300 -37.37 19.55 19.69
C GLU A 300 -37.11 20.89 18.97
N GLU A 301 -36.75 21.95 19.71
CA GLU A 301 -36.54 23.32 19.22
C GLU A 301 -35.06 23.72 19.00
N ALA A 302 -34.09 22.84 19.23
CA ALA A 302 -32.67 23.15 18.99
C ALA A 302 -32.40 23.39 17.50
N SER A 303 -32.28 24.67 17.12
CA SER A 303 -32.59 25.15 15.78
C SER A 303 -31.45 25.12 14.75
N ALA A 304 -30.22 24.74 15.08
CA ALA A 304 -29.16 24.62 14.07
C ALA A 304 -27.98 23.73 14.47
N VAL A 305 -27.45 22.99 13.49
CA VAL A 305 -26.10 22.41 13.55
C VAL A 305 -25.10 23.56 13.54
N GLU A 306 -24.05 23.48 14.36
CA GLU A 306 -23.02 24.53 14.38
C GLU A 306 -22.47 24.79 12.96
N PRO A 307 -22.43 26.05 12.48
CA PRO A 307 -21.97 26.39 11.12
C PRO A 307 -20.59 25.81 10.78
N PHE A 308 -19.69 25.77 11.77
CA PHE A 308 -18.37 25.14 11.64
C PHE A 308 -18.47 23.64 11.32
N ALA A 309 -19.26 22.89 12.09
CA ALA A 309 -19.43 21.45 11.88
C ALA A 309 -20.09 21.16 10.54
N PHE A 310 -21.09 21.97 10.15
CA PHE A 310 -21.76 21.85 8.85
C PHE A 310 -20.81 22.16 7.68
N ALA A 311 -20.08 23.28 7.73
CA ALA A 311 -19.09 23.65 6.73
C ALA A 311 -17.99 22.59 6.57
N LEU A 312 -17.51 22.03 7.69
CA LEU A 312 -16.51 20.96 7.67
C LEU A 312 -17.07 19.68 7.03
N HIS A 313 -18.34 19.35 7.24
CA HIS A 313 -19.01 18.21 6.59
C HIS A 313 -19.24 18.45 5.08
N ILE A 314 -19.48 19.69 4.66
CA ILE A 314 -19.51 20.06 3.24
C ILE A 314 -18.11 19.90 2.61
N ALA A 315 -17.06 20.36 3.30
CA ALA A 315 -15.68 20.28 2.83
C ALA A 315 -15.05 18.87 2.96
N ALA A 316 -15.65 17.98 3.75
CA ALA A 316 -15.13 16.66 4.08
C ALA A 316 -14.71 15.81 2.87
N PRO A 317 -15.51 15.70 1.79
CA PRO A 317 -15.12 14.95 0.60
C PRO A 317 -13.81 15.45 -0.04
N LEU A 318 -13.53 16.75 0.04
CA LEU A 318 -12.32 17.36 -0.51
C LEU A 318 -11.10 17.14 0.39
N LEU A 319 -11.30 17.15 1.71
CA LEU A 319 -10.28 16.66 2.66
C LEU A 319 -9.98 15.18 2.42
N PHE A 320 -10.97 14.35 2.12
CA PHE A 320 -10.75 12.95 1.75
C PHE A 320 -10.01 12.80 0.42
N VAL A 321 -10.25 13.68 -0.56
CA VAL A 321 -9.45 13.72 -1.80
C VAL A 321 -7.98 14.00 -1.46
N ALA A 322 -7.71 15.01 -0.64
CA ALA A 322 -6.35 15.33 -0.17
C ALA A 322 -5.73 14.17 0.62
N GLY A 323 -6.49 13.46 1.44
CA GLY A 323 -6.00 12.32 2.24
C GLY A 323 -5.93 10.96 1.52
N GLN A 324 -6.41 10.83 0.28
CA GLN A 324 -6.56 9.51 -0.37
C GLN A 324 -6.10 9.42 -1.81
N TRP A 325 -5.76 10.52 -2.47
CA TRP A 325 -5.29 10.52 -3.86
C TRP A 325 -4.09 9.57 -4.07
N GLY A 326 -3.23 9.45 -3.05
CA GLY A 326 -2.06 8.59 -3.08
C GLY A 326 -2.38 7.11 -3.32
N LEU A 327 -3.54 6.60 -2.85
CA LEU A 327 -3.91 5.19 -2.93
C LEU A 327 -3.89 4.64 -4.38
N VAL A 328 -4.08 5.51 -5.37
CA VAL A 328 -4.00 5.16 -6.80
C VAL A 328 -2.60 4.66 -7.21
N PHE A 329 -1.57 5.06 -6.46
CA PHE A 329 -0.18 4.70 -6.63
C PHE A 329 0.27 3.56 -5.70
N TYR A 330 -0.62 2.93 -4.91
CA TYR A 330 -0.26 1.84 -3.98
C TYR A 330 0.48 0.69 -4.67
N HIS A 331 -0.03 0.22 -5.82
CA HIS A 331 0.62 -0.84 -6.57
C HIS A 331 1.95 -0.43 -7.18
N ASP A 332 2.18 0.87 -7.37
CA ASP A 332 3.44 1.36 -7.90
C ASP A 332 4.51 1.30 -6.82
N TRP A 333 4.16 1.69 -5.58
CA TRP A 333 5.00 1.47 -4.41
C TRP A 333 5.29 -0.01 -4.18
N LYS A 334 4.28 -0.89 -4.29
CA LYS A 334 4.50 -2.34 -4.18
C LYS A 334 5.39 -2.91 -5.29
N ARG A 335 5.39 -2.29 -6.46
CA ARG A 335 6.27 -2.68 -7.57
C ARG A 335 7.71 -2.19 -7.39
N LEU A 336 7.89 -1.11 -6.62
CA LEU A 336 9.18 -0.51 -6.26
C LEU A 336 9.55 -0.76 -4.79
N GLU A 337 9.02 -1.83 -4.19
CA GLU A 337 9.32 -2.22 -2.80
C GLU A 337 10.74 -2.78 -2.67
N ASP A 338 11.31 -3.25 -3.78
CA ASP A 338 12.65 -3.80 -3.89
C ASP A 338 13.73 -2.74 -3.65
N GLU A 339 14.76 -3.09 -2.87
CA GLU A 339 15.86 -2.19 -2.53
C GLU A 339 16.65 -1.75 -3.77
N LEU A 340 16.76 -2.63 -4.77
CA LEU A 340 17.40 -2.32 -6.06
C LEU A 340 16.71 -1.17 -6.81
N ALA A 341 15.43 -0.94 -6.51
CA ALA A 341 14.61 0.12 -7.08
C ALA A 341 14.54 1.37 -6.18
N GLU A 342 15.33 1.48 -5.09
CA GLU A 342 15.25 2.59 -4.13
C GLU A 342 15.44 3.96 -4.80
N THR A 343 16.38 4.11 -5.75
CA THR A 343 16.58 5.36 -6.50
C THR A 343 15.33 5.76 -7.27
N LEU A 344 14.67 4.79 -7.91
CA LEU A 344 13.44 5.01 -8.65
C LEU A 344 12.27 5.31 -7.71
N ALA A 345 12.22 4.66 -6.55
CA ALA A 345 11.26 4.91 -5.49
C ALA A 345 11.43 6.31 -4.87
N ALA A 346 12.67 6.79 -4.71
CA ALA A 346 12.97 8.15 -4.28
C ALA A 346 12.53 9.19 -5.32
N HIS A 347 12.75 8.91 -6.61
CA HIS A 347 12.25 9.78 -7.68
C HIS A 347 10.72 9.82 -7.71
N LEU A 348 10.06 8.66 -7.57
CA LEU A 348 8.60 8.59 -7.41
C LEU A 348 8.14 9.42 -6.22
N HIS A 349 8.82 9.32 -5.08
CA HIS A 349 8.50 10.07 -3.87
C HIS A 349 8.50 11.58 -4.12
N GLY A 350 9.59 12.14 -4.68
CA GLY A 350 9.67 13.56 -4.98
C GLY A 350 8.57 14.04 -5.93
N ARG A 351 8.24 13.24 -6.96
CA ARG A 351 7.15 13.56 -7.89
C ARG A 351 5.77 13.49 -7.23
N LEU A 352 5.57 12.55 -6.30
CA LEU A 352 4.34 12.45 -5.51
C LEU A 352 4.21 13.62 -4.53
N LEU A 353 5.29 14.14 -3.96
CA LEU A 353 5.24 15.36 -3.13
C LEU A 353 4.80 16.60 -3.94
N ALA A 354 5.32 16.77 -5.16
CA ALA A 354 4.84 17.82 -6.05
C ALA A 354 3.35 17.64 -6.42
N THR A 355 2.94 16.40 -6.67
CA THR A 355 1.53 16.06 -6.94
C THR A 355 0.66 16.35 -5.71
N ALA A 356 1.18 16.10 -4.50
CA ALA A 356 0.49 16.37 -3.24
C ALA A 356 0.09 17.84 -3.13
N ALA A 357 1.04 18.75 -3.39
CA ALA A 357 0.81 20.19 -3.35
C ALA A 357 -0.28 20.63 -4.32
N ILE A 358 -0.24 20.14 -5.58
CA ILE A 358 -1.25 20.45 -6.59
C ILE A 358 -2.63 19.96 -6.14
N VAL A 359 -2.75 18.71 -5.69
CA VAL A 359 -4.02 18.15 -5.21
C VAL A 359 -4.57 18.96 -4.04
N SER A 360 -3.71 19.40 -3.11
CA SER A 360 -4.13 20.17 -1.94
C SER A 360 -4.65 21.56 -2.30
N VAL A 361 -3.97 22.28 -3.20
CA VAL A 361 -4.43 23.60 -3.66
C VAL A 361 -5.78 23.48 -4.34
N VAL A 362 -5.94 22.51 -5.25
CA VAL A 362 -7.21 22.29 -5.97
C VAL A 362 -8.33 21.88 -5.00
N ALA A 363 -8.04 20.97 -4.07
CA ALA A 363 -9.02 20.51 -3.09
C ALA A 363 -9.46 21.64 -2.14
N TRP A 364 -8.51 22.46 -1.68
CA TRP A 364 -8.80 23.62 -0.82
C TRP A 364 -9.61 24.68 -1.56
N ALA A 365 -9.20 25.08 -2.77
CA ALA A 365 -9.94 26.07 -3.57
C ALA A 365 -11.38 25.60 -3.86
N SER A 366 -11.54 24.31 -4.19
CA SER A 366 -12.86 23.70 -4.39
C SER A 366 -13.68 23.70 -3.09
N ALA A 367 -13.04 23.56 -1.93
CA ALA A 367 -13.73 23.53 -0.63
C ALA A 367 -14.22 24.93 -0.26
N CYS A 368 -13.38 25.95 -0.46
CA CYS A 368 -13.78 27.35 -0.28
C CYS A 368 -14.96 27.69 -1.18
N ALA A 369 -14.88 27.36 -2.48
CA ALA A 369 -15.98 27.61 -3.42
C ALA A 369 -17.26 26.89 -2.98
N LEU A 370 -17.17 25.60 -2.65
CA LEU A 370 -18.33 24.80 -2.26
C LEU A 370 -18.96 25.30 -0.96
N VAL A 371 -18.17 25.57 0.09
CA VAL A 371 -18.67 26.04 1.38
C VAL A 371 -19.30 27.43 1.25
N SER A 372 -18.70 28.33 0.48
CA SER A 372 -19.22 29.70 0.29
C SER A 372 -20.61 29.78 -0.34
N ILE A 373 -21.08 28.70 -0.99
CA ILE A 373 -22.43 28.61 -1.55
C ILE A 373 -23.47 28.40 -0.43
N TRP A 374 -23.09 27.75 0.67
CA TRP A 374 -24.02 27.28 1.70
C TRP A 374 -23.90 28.01 3.04
N VAL A 375 -22.75 28.62 3.32
CA VAL A 375 -22.49 29.28 4.61
C VAL A 375 -21.84 30.65 4.36
N PRO A 376 -22.28 31.73 5.04
CA PRO A 376 -21.67 33.05 4.93
C PRO A 376 -20.17 33.01 5.24
N LEU A 377 -19.35 33.64 4.40
CA LEU A 377 -17.89 33.57 4.49
C LEU A 377 -17.36 34.11 5.84
N GLU A 378 -17.99 35.13 6.39
CA GLU A 378 -17.62 35.73 7.69
C GLU A 378 -17.69 34.74 8.86
N GLU A 379 -18.59 33.76 8.82
CA GLU A 379 -18.73 32.76 9.88
C GLU A 379 -17.68 31.64 9.79
N VAL A 380 -17.17 31.35 8.58
CA VAL A 380 -16.35 30.14 8.31
C VAL A 380 -14.97 30.44 7.77
N TRP A 381 -14.62 31.70 7.52
CA TRP A 381 -13.32 32.08 6.95
C TRP A 381 -12.12 31.52 7.73
N PRO A 382 -12.08 31.58 9.09
CA PRO A 382 -10.98 30.98 9.85
C PRO A 382 -10.85 29.46 9.63
N ALA A 383 -11.98 28.76 9.51
CA ALA A 383 -12.00 27.33 9.21
C ALA A 383 -11.47 27.06 7.79
N LEU A 384 -11.92 27.83 6.79
CA LEU A 384 -11.45 27.72 5.41
C LEU A 384 -9.95 27.99 5.29
N LEU A 385 -9.42 28.96 6.04
CA LEU A 385 -7.98 29.21 6.13
C LEU A 385 -7.23 28.02 6.74
N ALA A 386 -7.75 27.43 7.82
CA ALA A 386 -7.15 26.25 8.47
C ALA A 386 -7.22 24.99 7.60
N LEU A 387 -8.19 24.88 6.68
CA LEU A 387 -8.29 23.77 5.74
C LEU A 387 -7.12 23.71 4.75
N PHE A 388 -6.46 24.83 4.43
CA PHE A 388 -5.31 24.82 3.52
C PHE A 388 -4.11 24.05 4.07
N PRO A 389 -3.51 24.42 5.24
CA PRO A 389 -2.42 23.67 5.82
C PRO A 389 -2.84 22.23 6.18
N ALA A 390 -4.12 22.01 6.54
CA ALA A 390 -4.65 20.67 6.76
C ALA A 390 -4.63 19.82 5.48
N ALA A 391 -5.17 20.33 4.37
CA ALA A 391 -5.20 19.63 3.08
C ALA A 391 -3.79 19.40 2.54
N LEU A 392 -2.88 20.37 2.70
CA LEU A 392 -1.47 20.22 2.32
C LEU A 392 -0.78 19.13 3.16
N GLY A 393 -0.88 19.24 4.48
CA GLY A 393 -0.30 18.28 5.40
C GLY A 393 -0.87 16.87 5.20
N LEU A 394 -2.19 16.70 5.05
CA LEU A 394 -2.81 15.40 4.77
C LEU A 394 -2.32 14.78 3.46
N SER A 395 -2.15 15.59 2.42
CA SER A 395 -1.70 15.14 1.10
C SER A 395 -0.24 14.70 1.09
N VAL A 396 0.64 15.47 1.75
CA VAL A 396 2.04 15.10 1.97
C VAL A 396 2.13 13.85 2.85
N TRP A 397 1.38 13.83 3.95
CA TRP A 397 1.35 12.71 4.88
C TRP A 397 0.88 11.43 4.19
N THR A 398 -0.14 11.50 3.34
CA THR A 398 -0.62 10.36 2.54
C THR A 398 0.48 9.78 1.65
N ALA A 399 1.31 10.61 1.02
CA ALA A 399 2.44 10.15 0.21
C ALA A 399 3.49 9.41 1.05
N LEU A 400 3.78 9.89 2.27
CA LEU A 400 4.70 9.25 3.23
C LEU A 400 4.13 7.95 3.78
N GLN A 401 2.86 7.97 4.18
CA GLN A 401 2.17 6.81 4.71
C GLN A 401 2.07 5.72 3.66
N LEU A 402 1.73 6.03 2.43
CA LEU A 402 1.60 5.00 1.41
C LEU A 402 2.91 4.24 1.16
N ARG A 403 4.04 4.94 1.16
CA ARG A 403 5.37 4.33 1.09
C ARG A 403 5.58 3.39 2.27
N GLY A 404 5.33 3.85 3.49
CA GLY A 404 5.49 3.03 4.69
C GLY A 404 4.54 1.83 4.75
N PHE A 405 3.30 2.01 4.31
CA PHE A 405 2.28 0.96 4.26
C PHE A 405 2.70 -0.12 3.28
N ALA A 406 3.17 0.31 2.10
CA ALA A 406 3.68 -0.59 1.08
C ALA A 406 4.94 -1.33 1.54
N ARG A 407 5.79 -0.76 2.40
CA ARG A 407 6.95 -1.45 2.98
C ARG A 407 6.63 -2.27 4.23
N GLY A 408 5.39 -2.19 4.73
CA GLY A 408 5.00 -2.89 5.94
C GLY A 408 5.49 -2.26 7.24
N GLU A 409 5.83 -0.97 7.22
CA GLU A 409 6.34 -0.20 8.35
C GLU A 409 5.20 0.25 9.28
N PHE A 410 4.30 -0.67 9.64
CA PHE A 410 3.03 -0.36 10.30
C PHE A 410 3.20 0.38 11.63
N ILE A 411 4.21 0.02 12.43
CA ILE A 411 4.42 0.67 13.73
C ILE A 411 4.74 2.17 13.57
N ARG A 412 5.54 2.52 12.55
CA ARG A 412 5.85 3.93 12.26
C ARG A 412 4.59 4.71 11.87
N GLN A 413 3.67 4.05 11.19
CA GLN A 413 2.40 4.65 10.81
C GLN A 413 1.46 4.80 11.99
N VAL A 414 1.37 3.79 12.86
CA VAL A 414 0.62 3.85 14.12
C VAL A 414 1.12 5.00 14.99
N ALA A 415 2.44 5.18 15.11
CA ALA A 415 3.01 6.30 15.86
C ALA A 415 2.60 7.67 15.27
N SER A 416 2.65 7.82 13.94
CA SER A 416 2.17 9.05 13.29
C SER A 416 0.64 9.24 13.45
N ALA A 417 -0.13 8.15 13.48
CA ALA A 417 -1.57 8.18 13.75
C ALA A 417 -1.87 8.68 15.16
N ALA A 418 -1.14 8.15 16.14
CA ALA A 418 -1.28 8.51 17.54
C ALA A 418 -0.97 9.99 17.77
N ALA A 419 0.04 10.54 17.09
CA ALA A 419 0.35 11.97 17.15
C ALA A 419 -0.83 12.83 16.65
N MET A 420 -1.46 12.46 15.53
CA MET A 420 -2.64 13.16 15.03
C MET A 420 -3.83 13.04 15.97
N ILE A 421 -4.09 11.84 16.50
CA ILE A 421 -5.17 11.60 17.48
C ILE A 421 -4.92 12.42 18.75
N ALA A 422 -3.68 12.53 19.21
CA ALA A 422 -3.34 13.36 20.37
C ALA A 422 -3.63 14.84 20.11
N VAL A 423 -3.33 15.38 18.93
CA VAL A 423 -3.68 16.77 18.57
C VAL A 423 -5.20 16.96 18.54
N ILE A 424 -5.95 16.02 17.94
CA ILE A 424 -7.42 16.06 17.94
C ILE A 424 -7.98 15.97 19.37
N TRP A 425 -7.39 15.12 20.21
CA TRP A 425 -7.80 14.95 21.61
C TRP A 425 -7.60 16.22 22.43
N VAL A 426 -6.47 16.91 22.23
CA VAL A 426 -6.22 18.23 22.84
C VAL A 426 -7.28 19.23 22.39
N ALA A 427 -7.64 19.24 21.09
CA ALA A 427 -8.70 20.10 20.58
C ALA A 427 -10.07 19.78 21.22
N LEU A 428 -10.41 18.50 21.36
CA LEU A 428 -11.65 18.06 22.01
C LEU A 428 -11.72 18.41 23.49
N SER A 429 -10.60 18.24 24.21
CA SER A 429 -10.48 18.54 25.64
C SER A 429 -10.46 20.04 25.91
N SER A 430 -10.30 20.84 24.86
CA SER A 430 -10.23 22.29 24.92
C SER A 430 -11.59 22.98 24.80
N THR A 431 -12.67 22.35 25.27
CA THR A 431 -13.98 23.03 25.45
C THR A 431 -13.87 24.38 26.19
N PHE A 432 -12.76 24.63 26.90
CA PHE A 432 -12.40 25.90 27.55
C PHE A 432 -11.58 26.91 26.72
N LEU A 433 -10.91 26.51 25.62
CA LEU A 433 -9.95 27.36 24.88
C LEU A 433 -10.54 28.00 23.59
N GLY A 434 -11.82 27.80 23.31
CA GLY A 434 -12.53 28.41 22.17
C GLY A 434 -12.24 27.79 20.80
N THR A 435 -12.96 28.27 19.79
CA THR A 435 -12.94 27.75 18.39
C THR A 435 -11.59 27.89 17.70
N THR A 436 -10.75 28.84 18.10
CA THR A 436 -9.39 29.02 17.59
C THR A 436 -8.52 27.78 17.77
N THR A 437 -8.69 27.05 18.88
CA THR A 437 -7.92 25.83 19.15
C THR A 437 -8.25 24.72 18.13
N TRP A 438 -9.50 24.66 17.65
CA TRP A 438 -9.89 23.75 16.59
C TRP A 438 -9.22 24.07 15.26
N TYR A 439 -9.11 25.35 14.90
CA TYR A 439 -8.44 25.76 13.66
C TYR A 439 -6.95 25.41 13.69
N ILE A 440 -6.29 25.64 14.83
CA ILE A 440 -4.89 25.27 15.04
C ILE A 440 -4.74 23.75 14.97
N ALA A 441 -5.59 22.98 15.65
CA ALA A 441 -5.52 21.53 15.65
C ALA A 441 -5.77 20.92 14.26
N LEU A 442 -6.74 21.45 13.53
CA LEU A 442 -7.05 21.06 12.15
C LEU A 442 -5.85 21.31 11.23
N GLY A 443 -5.25 22.51 11.30
CA GLY A 443 -4.13 22.91 10.48
C GLY A 443 -2.82 22.21 10.85
N ALA A 444 -2.48 22.15 12.15
CA ALA A 444 -1.19 21.66 12.65
C ALA A 444 -1.15 20.13 12.83
N GLY A 445 -2.29 19.47 13.02
CA GLY A 445 -2.38 18.04 13.28
C GLY A 445 -1.65 17.17 12.24
N PRO A 446 -1.91 17.32 10.93
CA PRO A 446 -1.21 16.54 9.91
C PRO A 446 0.31 16.79 9.91
N TRP A 447 0.76 18.00 10.26
CA TRP A 447 2.18 18.33 10.35
C TRP A 447 2.85 17.71 11.57
N ALA A 448 2.16 17.66 12.72
CA ALA A 448 2.63 16.91 13.88
C ALA A 448 2.79 15.42 13.50
N ALA A 449 1.83 14.84 12.79
CA ALA A 449 1.92 13.46 12.31
C ALA A 449 3.13 13.23 11.38
N ILE A 450 3.41 14.17 10.47
CA ILE A 450 4.60 14.13 9.59
C ILE A 450 5.89 14.23 10.42
N ALA A 451 5.98 15.18 11.35
CA ALA A 451 7.15 15.39 12.19
C ALA A 451 7.46 14.13 13.02
N PHE A 452 6.45 13.55 13.66
CA PHE A 452 6.57 12.28 14.38
C PHE A 452 6.98 11.14 13.45
N HIS A 453 6.40 11.04 12.26
CA HIS A 453 6.81 10.04 11.26
C HIS A 453 8.30 10.17 10.91
N ALA A 454 8.80 11.39 10.74
CA ALA A 454 10.20 11.66 10.43
C ALA A 454 11.12 11.33 11.62
N VAL A 455 10.77 11.71 12.85
CA VAL A 455 11.54 11.38 14.07
C VAL A 455 11.63 9.87 14.26
N PHE A 456 10.50 9.16 14.21
CA PHE A 456 10.48 7.70 14.33
C PHE A 456 11.25 6.99 13.21
N SER A 457 11.30 7.57 12.01
CA SER A 457 12.11 7.02 10.91
C SER A 457 13.61 7.07 11.20
N ARG A 458 14.08 8.07 11.96
CA ARG A 458 15.48 8.20 12.38
C ARG A 458 15.81 7.25 13.53
N TRP A 459 14.90 7.10 14.49
CA TRP A 459 15.16 6.34 15.71
C TRP A 459 15.04 4.83 15.53
N ARG A 460 14.21 4.39 14.56
CA ARG A 460 13.86 2.98 14.38
C ARG A 460 14.18 2.47 12.99
N ALA A 461 15.32 2.87 12.43
CA ALA A 461 15.87 2.21 11.26
C ALA A 461 16.06 0.73 11.62
N ALA A 462 15.08 -0.10 11.25
CA ALA A 462 15.05 -1.49 11.65
C ALA A 462 16.36 -2.15 11.21
N PRO A 463 17.04 -2.92 12.08
CA PRO A 463 18.12 -3.78 11.60
C PRO A 463 17.53 -4.62 10.48
N ALA A 464 18.24 -4.74 9.34
CA ALA A 464 17.74 -5.61 8.29
C ALA A 464 17.76 -7.04 8.85
N THR A 465 16.59 -7.67 8.97
CA THR A 465 16.46 -9.03 9.50
C THR A 465 15.96 -9.98 8.42
N GLY A 466 16.35 -11.26 8.50
CA GLY A 466 16.03 -12.28 7.50
C GLY A 466 16.82 -12.16 6.20
N GLU A 467 16.26 -12.65 5.09
CA GLU A 467 16.92 -12.61 3.77
C GLU A 467 16.85 -11.20 3.16
N VAL A 468 18.02 -10.56 3.00
CA VAL A 468 18.19 -9.29 2.29
C VAL A 468 18.55 -9.52 0.83
N THR A 469 18.22 -8.54 -0.02
CA THR A 469 18.26 -8.73 -1.47
C THR A 469 19.64 -8.55 -2.09
N THR A 470 20.53 -7.77 -1.46
CA THR A 470 21.85 -7.41 -1.99
C THR A 470 22.93 -7.48 -0.92
N LEU A 471 24.19 -7.67 -1.35
CA LEU A 471 25.34 -7.61 -0.46
C LEU A 471 25.50 -6.22 0.16
N ALA A 472 25.23 -5.15 -0.59
CA ALA A 472 25.28 -3.79 -0.08
C ALA A 472 24.32 -3.57 1.11
N THR A 473 23.11 -4.11 1.04
CA THR A 473 22.17 -4.08 2.18
C THR A 473 22.69 -4.88 3.36
N TRP A 474 23.23 -6.08 3.10
CA TRP A 474 23.80 -6.91 4.16
C TRP A 474 24.96 -6.22 4.88
N VAL A 475 25.87 -5.58 4.14
CA VAL A 475 27.00 -4.82 4.71
C VAL A 475 26.52 -3.61 5.51
N ARG A 476 25.52 -2.88 5.01
CA ARG A 476 24.91 -1.75 5.76
C ARG A 476 24.22 -2.23 7.04
N ALA A 477 23.55 -3.37 6.98
CA ALA A 477 22.92 -3.97 8.15
C ALA A 477 23.97 -4.37 9.19
N LEU A 478 25.03 -5.06 8.75
CA LEU A 478 26.17 -5.43 9.60
C LEU A 478 26.79 -4.19 10.25
N GLY A 479 27.10 -3.14 9.49
CA GLY A 479 27.72 -1.91 10.01
C GLY A 479 26.83 -1.08 10.95
N ARG A 480 25.51 -1.31 10.98
CA ARG A 480 24.59 -0.66 11.93
C ARG A 480 24.42 -1.45 13.23
N THR A 481 24.83 -2.71 13.24
CA THR A 481 24.67 -3.59 14.39
C THR A 481 25.74 -3.28 15.44
N ARG A 482 25.33 -2.65 16.54
CA ARG A 482 26.22 -2.28 17.65
C ARG A 482 26.49 -3.42 18.64
N THR A 483 25.59 -4.39 18.70
CA THR A 483 25.73 -5.60 19.54
C THR A 483 26.71 -6.58 18.92
N ALA A 484 27.27 -7.48 19.71
CA ALA A 484 28.14 -8.54 19.22
C ALA A 484 27.38 -9.49 18.27
N VAL A 485 27.95 -9.76 17.10
CA VAL A 485 27.42 -10.70 16.11
C VAL A 485 28.48 -11.72 15.68
N THR A 486 28.01 -12.83 15.14
CA THR A 486 28.84 -13.85 14.51
C THR A 486 28.46 -13.97 13.04
N ILE A 487 29.45 -14.01 12.15
CA ILE A 487 29.24 -14.18 10.70
C ILE A 487 29.42 -15.65 10.32
N TRP A 488 28.50 -16.12 9.50
CA TRP A 488 28.48 -17.45 8.92
C TRP A 488 28.43 -17.35 7.40
N GLU A 489 29.04 -18.34 6.77
CA GLU A 489 29.17 -18.46 5.33
C GLU A 489 29.04 -19.93 4.96
N ALA A 490 28.30 -20.23 3.90
CA ALA A 490 28.18 -21.58 3.38
C ALA A 490 27.89 -21.57 1.87
N ARG A 491 28.05 -22.73 1.24
CA ARG A 491 27.62 -22.99 -0.14
C ARG A 491 26.45 -23.96 -0.14
N ALA A 492 25.36 -23.59 -0.81
CA ALA A 492 24.21 -24.46 -1.01
C ALA A 492 24.39 -25.30 -2.28
N ILE A 493 24.40 -26.63 -2.14
CA ILE A 493 24.57 -27.57 -3.27
C ILE A 493 23.30 -27.58 -4.15
N ASP A 494 22.14 -27.76 -3.52
CA ASP A 494 20.84 -27.83 -4.19
C ASP A 494 19.87 -26.78 -3.65
N ARG A 495 18.99 -26.29 -4.54
CA ARG A 495 17.89 -25.35 -4.24
C ARG A 495 18.32 -24.19 -3.31
N PRO A 496 19.34 -23.39 -3.67
CA PRO A 496 19.90 -22.33 -2.82
C PRO A 496 18.85 -21.34 -2.32
N VAL A 497 17.79 -21.09 -3.11
CA VAL A 497 16.66 -20.25 -2.72
C VAL A 497 15.88 -20.83 -1.54
N ARG A 498 15.59 -22.14 -1.54
CA ARG A 498 14.87 -22.78 -0.43
C ARG A 498 15.72 -22.87 0.82
N VAL A 499 17.02 -23.11 0.66
CA VAL A 499 17.98 -23.15 1.76
C VAL A 499 18.09 -21.78 2.43
N ALA A 500 18.31 -20.71 1.64
CA ALA A 500 18.34 -19.33 2.14
C ALA A 500 17.05 -18.94 2.87
N ALA A 501 15.88 -19.24 2.29
CA ALA A 501 14.60 -18.94 2.90
C ALA A 501 14.38 -19.64 4.26
N ARG A 502 14.88 -20.87 4.40
CA ARG A 502 14.84 -21.62 5.68
C ARG A 502 15.78 -21.03 6.71
N ILE A 503 17.03 -20.77 6.34
CA ILE A 503 18.00 -20.13 7.24
C ILE A 503 17.46 -18.77 7.69
N ALA A 504 16.92 -17.97 6.78
CA ALA A 504 16.30 -16.69 7.12
C ALA A 504 15.08 -16.84 8.06
N SER A 505 14.26 -17.88 7.87
CA SER A 505 13.14 -18.17 8.77
C SER A 505 13.60 -18.56 10.17
N GLU A 506 14.66 -19.36 10.28
CA GLU A 506 15.27 -19.74 11.55
C GLU A 506 15.99 -18.56 12.21
N LEU A 507 16.69 -17.75 11.41
CA LEU A 507 17.37 -16.54 11.86
C LEU A 507 16.38 -15.54 12.45
N GLY A 508 15.23 -15.35 11.79
CA GLY A 508 14.18 -14.44 12.25
C GLY A 508 14.74 -13.04 12.50
N ASP A 509 14.46 -12.49 13.68
CA ASP A 509 14.94 -11.17 14.09
C ASP A 509 16.39 -11.19 14.62
N ARG A 510 17.07 -12.34 14.62
CA ARG A 510 18.43 -12.51 15.15
C ARG A 510 19.53 -12.07 14.16
N GLY A 511 19.20 -11.64 12.94
CA GLY A 511 20.20 -11.07 12.04
C GLY A 511 19.78 -11.12 10.57
N ALA A 512 20.74 -10.90 9.68
CA ALA A 512 20.50 -10.79 8.24
C ALA A 512 21.27 -11.83 7.42
N LEU A 513 20.67 -12.29 6.33
CA LEU A 513 21.22 -13.25 5.38
C LEU A 513 21.20 -12.68 3.95
N VAL A 514 22.27 -12.87 3.19
CA VAL A 514 22.32 -12.56 1.76
C VAL A 514 22.73 -13.79 0.96
N ARG A 515 22.12 -13.96 -0.21
CA ARG A 515 22.42 -15.03 -1.16
C ARG A 515 23.15 -14.48 -2.39
N LEU A 516 24.31 -15.04 -2.69
CA LEU A 516 25.18 -14.71 -3.82
C LEU A 516 25.37 -15.93 -4.71
N GLY A 517 24.40 -16.19 -5.59
CA GLY A 517 24.36 -17.42 -6.38
C GLY A 517 24.13 -18.65 -5.50
N ARG A 518 25.17 -19.50 -5.36
CA ARG A 518 25.18 -20.67 -4.47
C ARG A 518 25.76 -20.36 -3.08
N ARG A 519 26.46 -19.24 -2.91
CA ARG A 519 27.02 -18.81 -1.62
C ARG A 519 25.93 -18.13 -0.80
N VAL A 520 25.88 -18.41 0.48
CA VAL A 520 24.93 -17.83 1.44
C VAL A 520 25.75 -17.31 2.61
N VAL A 521 25.54 -16.05 2.98
CA VAL A 521 26.28 -15.38 4.06
C VAL A 521 25.28 -14.73 4.99
N TRP A 522 25.45 -14.91 6.29
CA TRP A 522 24.57 -14.31 7.27
C TRP A 522 25.33 -13.90 8.53
N PHE A 523 24.74 -13.00 9.31
CA PHE A 523 25.21 -12.72 10.66
C PHE A 523 24.08 -12.99 11.67
N GLU A 524 24.45 -13.35 12.90
CA GLU A 524 23.54 -13.64 14.00
C GLU A 524 23.97 -12.89 15.27
N HIS A 525 23.01 -12.31 16.01
CA HIS A 525 23.20 -11.69 17.32
C HIS A 525 23.49 -12.73 18.41
N VAL A 526 24.58 -12.52 19.17
CA VAL A 526 25.10 -13.52 20.11
C VAL A 526 24.27 -13.64 21.40
N GLU A 527 23.52 -12.61 21.78
CA GLU A 527 22.65 -12.61 22.97
C GLU A 527 21.61 -13.76 22.98
N ASN A 528 21.36 -14.43 21.85
CA ASN A 528 20.43 -15.55 21.71
C ASN A 528 21.07 -16.86 21.24
N ALA A 529 22.39 -16.91 21.07
CA ALA A 529 23.07 -18.05 20.45
C ALA A 529 23.80 -18.90 21.49
N ASN A 530 23.32 -20.14 21.72
CA ASN A 530 24.17 -21.18 22.30
C ASN A 530 25.26 -21.53 21.27
N LEU A 531 26.39 -20.82 21.34
CA LEU A 531 27.50 -20.90 20.38
C LEU A 531 28.04 -22.33 20.18
N GLY A 532 27.97 -23.18 21.23
CA GLY A 532 28.39 -24.58 21.16
C GLY A 532 27.58 -25.46 20.20
N ASP A 533 26.29 -25.15 20.00
CA ASP A 533 25.37 -25.93 19.16
C ASP A 533 24.96 -25.22 17.86
N ALA A 534 25.39 -23.98 17.66
CA ALA A 534 24.96 -23.13 16.55
C ALA A 534 25.30 -23.74 15.17
N ARG A 535 26.50 -24.33 15.01
CA ARG A 535 26.89 -24.98 13.76
C ARG A 535 25.98 -26.16 13.42
N ALA A 536 25.67 -27.02 14.38
CA ALA A 536 24.78 -28.16 14.20
C ALA A 536 23.35 -27.69 13.89
N ALA A 537 22.88 -26.62 14.54
CA ALA A 537 21.59 -26.01 14.26
C ALA A 537 21.50 -25.49 12.82
N TRP A 538 22.54 -24.82 12.30
CA TRP A 538 22.54 -24.33 10.92
C TRP A 538 22.62 -25.46 9.88
N LEU A 539 23.37 -26.53 10.14
CA LEU A 539 23.36 -27.72 9.29
C LEU A 539 21.97 -28.37 9.23
N ARG A 540 21.24 -28.42 10.36
CA ARG A 540 19.85 -28.90 10.42
C ARG A 540 18.90 -27.97 9.67
N ALA A 541 19.01 -26.65 9.85
CA ALA A 541 18.20 -25.66 9.12
C ALA A 541 18.41 -25.74 7.60
N GLY A 542 19.65 -26.02 7.18
CA GLY A 542 20.01 -26.29 5.80
C GLY A 542 19.57 -27.66 5.27
N HIS A 543 19.07 -28.56 6.12
CA HIS A 543 18.74 -29.95 5.80
C HIS A 543 19.87 -30.71 5.07
N GLY A 544 21.12 -30.47 5.49
CA GLY A 544 22.29 -31.09 4.86
C GLY A 544 22.63 -30.55 3.47
N ALA A 545 21.93 -29.53 2.96
CA ALA A 545 22.24 -28.92 1.66
C ALA A 545 23.35 -27.86 1.73
N LEU A 546 23.86 -27.57 2.93
CA LEU A 546 24.97 -26.66 3.17
C LEU A 546 26.29 -27.41 3.20
N VAL A 547 27.25 -26.97 2.40
CA VAL A 547 28.65 -27.41 2.44
C VAL A 547 29.57 -26.23 2.62
N ALA A 548 30.80 -26.52 3.07
CA ALA A 548 31.77 -25.50 3.47
C ALA A 548 31.15 -24.48 4.44
N LEU A 549 30.38 -24.98 5.43
CA LEU A 549 29.81 -24.14 6.47
C LEU A 549 30.94 -23.66 7.37
N ASP A 550 31.27 -22.40 7.23
CA ASP A 550 32.31 -21.70 7.94
C ASP A 550 31.71 -20.52 8.70
N GLY A 551 32.28 -20.20 9.86
CA GLY A 551 31.75 -19.15 10.73
C GLY A 551 32.09 -19.44 12.18
N GLY A 552 31.48 -18.70 13.10
CA GLY A 552 31.80 -18.84 14.53
C GLY A 552 33.01 -18.02 14.98
N ALA A 553 33.43 -17.01 14.19
CA ALA A 553 34.43 -16.04 14.66
C ALA A 553 33.98 -15.40 15.98
N PRO A 554 34.93 -14.98 16.85
CA PRO A 554 34.60 -14.40 18.14
C PRO A 554 33.58 -13.26 17.97
N PRO A 555 32.55 -13.20 18.83
CA PRO A 555 31.50 -12.20 18.75
C PRO A 555 32.08 -10.79 18.80
N GLU A 556 31.77 -9.97 17.79
CA GLU A 556 32.22 -8.58 17.76
C GLU A 556 31.11 -7.66 17.27
N PRO A 557 31.14 -6.37 17.65
CA PRO A 557 30.28 -5.35 17.06
C PRO A 557 30.36 -5.39 15.54
N GLY A 558 29.23 -5.24 14.86
CA GLY A 558 29.13 -5.43 13.42
C GLY A 558 29.94 -4.42 12.60
N ASP A 559 30.11 -3.19 13.09
CA ASP A 559 31.01 -2.19 12.50
C ASP A 559 32.49 -2.63 12.53
N ARG A 560 32.95 -3.22 13.65
CA ARG A 560 34.29 -3.80 13.77
C ARG A 560 34.48 -5.01 12.87
N LEU A 561 33.51 -5.91 12.81
CA LEU A 561 33.56 -7.07 11.90
C LEU A 561 33.58 -6.64 10.44
N ARG A 562 32.78 -5.65 10.07
CA ARG A 562 32.83 -5.04 8.74
C ARG A 562 34.24 -4.51 8.45
N ALA A 563 34.81 -3.72 9.34
CA ALA A 563 36.16 -3.18 9.16
C ALA A 563 37.22 -4.29 9.05
N LYS A 564 37.09 -5.37 9.83
CA LYS A 564 37.98 -6.54 9.72
C LYS A 564 37.87 -7.26 8.39
N LEU A 565 36.65 -7.47 7.89
CA LEU A 565 36.44 -8.06 6.57
C LEU A 565 37.02 -7.17 5.46
N GLU A 566 36.90 -5.86 5.59
CA GLU A 566 37.51 -4.90 4.66
C GLU A 566 39.05 -4.94 4.72
N ALA A 567 39.62 -4.91 5.93
CA ALA A 567 41.06 -4.97 6.16
C ALA A 567 41.69 -6.29 5.68
N SER A 568 40.98 -7.41 5.81
CA SER A 568 41.45 -8.71 5.37
C SER A 568 41.19 -8.99 3.89
N GLY A 569 40.68 -8.02 3.12
CA GLY A 569 40.29 -8.20 1.71
C GLY A 569 39.09 -9.14 1.47
N ARG A 570 38.46 -9.65 2.54
CA ARG A 570 37.29 -10.53 2.43
C ARG A 570 36.02 -9.78 2.04
N LEU A 571 35.99 -8.47 2.23
CA LEU A 571 34.94 -7.58 1.76
C LEU A 571 35.56 -6.41 1.00
N ALA A 572 35.36 -6.34 -0.31
CA ALA A 572 35.83 -5.21 -1.11
C ALA A 572 34.76 -4.11 -1.17
N GLN A 573 35.15 -2.88 -0.79
CA GLN A 573 34.31 -1.71 -0.98
C GLN A 573 34.16 -1.40 -2.47
N PRO A 574 32.97 -0.92 -2.91
CA PRO A 574 32.75 -0.50 -4.28
C PRO A 574 33.56 0.77 -4.55
N ALA A 575 34.35 0.78 -5.62
CA ALA A 575 34.91 2.02 -6.13
C ALA A 575 33.78 2.94 -6.63
N ARG A 576 34.00 4.26 -6.58
CA ARG A 576 33.14 5.23 -7.27
C ARG A 576 33.76 5.59 -8.60
N ALA A 577 32.96 5.56 -9.66
CA ALA A 577 33.37 6.01 -10.98
C ALA A 577 32.55 7.24 -11.40
N PRO A 578 33.15 8.18 -12.15
CA PRO A 578 32.37 9.20 -12.84
C PRO A 578 31.37 8.52 -13.78
N LEU A 579 30.08 8.87 -13.65
CA LEU A 579 29.00 8.23 -14.40
C LEU A 579 29.23 8.37 -15.92
N ASP A 580 29.75 9.52 -16.36
CA ASP A 580 30.04 9.80 -17.77
C ASP A 580 31.17 8.94 -18.32
N ALA A 581 32.16 8.58 -17.49
CA ALA A 581 33.24 7.69 -17.89
C ALA A 581 32.73 6.26 -18.13
N LEU A 582 31.77 5.79 -17.31
CA LEU A 582 31.12 4.49 -17.53
C LEU A 582 30.23 4.51 -18.77
N ALA A 583 29.48 5.59 -18.99
CA ALA A 583 28.66 5.75 -20.19
C ALA A 583 29.53 5.72 -21.46
N ALA A 584 30.66 6.43 -21.47
CA ALA A 584 31.61 6.44 -22.58
C ALA A 584 32.31 5.09 -22.79
N ALA A 585 32.63 4.37 -21.72
CA ALA A 585 33.18 3.02 -21.82
C ALA A 585 32.16 2.03 -22.40
N HIS A 586 30.90 2.11 -21.99
CA HIS A 586 29.82 1.28 -22.54
C HIS A 586 29.60 1.57 -24.02
N ALA A 587 29.51 2.84 -24.40
CA ALA A 587 29.28 3.24 -25.80
C ALA A 587 30.41 2.77 -26.74
N ARG A 588 31.66 2.68 -26.25
CA ARG A 588 32.78 2.14 -27.02
C ARG A 588 32.66 0.65 -27.30
N LEU A 589 32.18 -0.14 -26.34
CA LEU A 589 31.99 -1.60 -26.50
C LEU A 589 30.66 -1.94 -27.18
N PHE A 590 29.65 -1.08 -27.04
CA PHE A 590 28.31 -1.27 -27.56
C PHE A 590 27.80 0.02 -28.20
N PRO A 591 28.16 0.31 -29.47
CA PRO A 591 27.77 1.54 -30.16
C PRO A 591 26.25 1.72 -30.27
N ASP A 592 25.49 0.63 -30.47
CA ASP A 592 24.03 0.63 -30.50
C ASP A 592 23.39 0.52 -29.09
N GLY A 593 24.23 0.55 -28.07
CA GLY A 593 23.82 0.47 -26.67
C GLY A 593 23.17 1.76 -26.18
N VAL A 594 22.28 1.62 -25.20
CA VAL A 594 21.64 2.73 -24.50
C VAL A 594 22.08 2.76 -23.04
N VAL A 595 22.36 3.96 -22.53
CA VAL A 595 22.69 4.21 -21.13
C VAL A 595 21.60 5.06 -20.51
N LEU A 596 21.01 4.58 -19.42
CA LEU A 596 19.96 5.27 -18.69
C LEU A 596 20.49 5.70 -17.33
N ARG A 597 20.46 7.01 -17.07
CA ARG A 597 20.70 7.56 -15.74
C ARG A 597 19.37 7.70 -15.01
N VAL A 598 19.23 7.00 -13.89
CA VAL A 598 17.99 7.03 -13.11
C VAL A 598 17.78 8.43 -12.55
N GLY A 599 16.63 9.04 -12.88
CA GLY A 599 16.30 10.41 -12.49
C GLY A 599 16.68 11.50 -13.49
N ALA A 600 17.40 11.16 -14.57
CA ALA A 600 17.67 12.05 -15.69
C ALA A 600 16.73 11.76 -16.88
N PRO A 601 16.60 12.70 -17.85
CA PRO A 601 15.88 12.43 -19.10
C PRO A 601 16.46 11.21 -19.83
N SER A 602 15.60 10.27 -20.23
CA SER A 602 16.02 9.12 -21.03
C SER A 602 16.51 9.54 -22.43
N PRO A 603 17.54 8.89 -22.98
CA PRO A 603 17.99 9.11 -24.36
C PRO A 603 16.89 8.84 -25.38
N ALA A 604 16.93 9.56 -26.51
CA ALA A 604 15.96 9.39 -27.61
C ALA A 604 15.92 7.94 -28.14
N ALA A 605 17.08 7.28 -28.25
CA ALA A 605 17.18 5.88 -28.67
C ALA A 605 16.35 4.94 -27.77
N PHE A 606 16.40 5.13 -26.45
CA PHE A 606 15.59 4.33 -25.52
C PHE A 606 14.09 4.67 -25.62
N LEU A 607 13.76 5.95 -25.81
CA LEU A 607 12.38 6.40 -26.00
C LEU A 607 11.78 5.90 -27.33
N GLY A 608 12.60 5.61 -28.33
CA GLY A 608 12.21 5.00 -29.60
C GLY A 608 11.83 3.52 -29.49
N LEU A 609 12.26 2.81 -28.44
CA LEU A 609 11.92 1.40 -28.24
C LEU A 609 10.41 1.18 -27.99
N ALA A 610 9.92 -0.04 -28.20
CA ALA A 610 8.56 -0.38 -27.80
C ALA A 610 8.40 -0.31 -26.25
N PRO A 611 7.25 0.18 -25.71
CA PRO A 611 7.01 0.24 -24.27
C PRO A 611 7.23 -1.09 -23.53
N THR A 612 6.80 -2.20 -24.14
CA THR A 612 6.97 -3.55 -23.60
C THR A 612 8.44 -3.95 -23.47
N LEU A 613 9.26 -3.53 -24.44
CA LEU A 613 10.70 -3.79 -24.45
C LEU A 613 11.42 -2.96 -23.38
N ARG A 614 11.11 -1.66 -23.26
CA ARG A 614 11.62 -0.82 -22.16
C ARG A 614 11.35 -1.43 -20.79
N GLN A 615 10.13 -1.92 -20.57
CA GLN A 615 9.75 -2.58 -19.33
C GLN A 615 10.50 -3.91 -19.11
N ALA A 616 10.76 -4.65 -20.18
CA ALA A 616 11.53 -5.88 -20.12
C ALA A 616 13.01 -5.61 -19.75
N ILE A 617 13.63 -4.59 -20.38
CA ILE A 617 14.99 -4.13 -20.06
C ILE A 617 15.09 -3.76 -18.58
N TRP A 618 14.16 -2.96 -18.05
CA TRP A 618 14.16 -2.61 -16.62
C TRP A 618 14.02 -3.84 -15.70
N ARG A 619 13.13 -4.78 -16.04
CA ARG A 619 12.97 -6.01 -15.25
C ARG A 619 14.23 -6.87 -15.28
N ASP A 620 14.94 -6.88 -16.39
CA ASP A 620 16.19 -7.62 -16.52
C ASP A 620 17.34 -6.96 -15.78
N ALA A 621 17.37 -5.63 -15.68
CA ALA A 621 18.26 -4.91 -14.78
C ALA A 621 18.09 -5.36 -13.32
N LEU A 622 16.85 -5.42 -12.82
CA LEU A 622 16.56 -5.90 -11.46
C LEU A 622 16.89 -7.40 -11.27
N ARG A 623 16.71 -8.22 -12.30
CA ARG A 623 17.03 -9.66 -12.27
C ARG A 623 18.53 -9.94 -12.35
N GLY A 624 19.27 -9.17 -13.16
CA GLY A 624 20.69 -9.34 -13.39
C GLY A 624 21.48 -9.20 -12.10
N GLN A 625 21.11 -8.24 -11.24
CA GLN A 625 21.69 -8.06 -9.91
C GLN A 625 21.48 -9.26 -8.97
N ARG A 626 20.45 -10.08 -9.23
CA ARG A 626 20.16 -11.31 -8.48
C ARG A 626 20.77 -12.56 -9.11
N GLY A 627 21.58 -12.41 -10.15
CA GLY A 627 22.16 -13.50 -10.93
C GLY A 627 21.12 -14.29 -11.76
N ILE A 628 19.97 -13.68 -12.07
CA ILE A 628 18.90 -14.32 -12.83
C ILE A 628 19.05 -13.98 -14.32
N ARG A 629 18.89 -14.97 -15.19
CA ARG A 629 19.01 -14.80 -16.66
C ARG A 629 18.02 -13.74 -17.21
N SER A 630 18.54 -12.91 -18.13
CA SER A 630 17.79 -11.93 -18.93
C SER A 630 16.73 -12.61 -19.82
N ARG A 631 15.62 -11.91 -20.09
CA ARG A 631 14.48 -12.38 -20.93
C ARG A 631 14.05 -11.40 -22.02
N SER A 632 14.60 -10.19 -22.05
CA SER A 632 14.23 -9.11 -22.96
C SER A 632 14.81 -9.26 -24.37
N GLY A 633 15.74 -10.20 -24.56
CA GLY A 633 16.58 -10.23 -25.77
C GLY A 633 17.68 -9.16 -25.76
N TRP A 634 17.83 -8.41 -24.66
CA TRP A 634 18.90 -7.43 -24.48
C TRP A 634 19.93 -7.93 -23.49
N PHE A 635 21.18 -7.51 -23.69
CA PHE A 635 22.21 -7.56 -22.68
C PHE A 635 22.04 -6.37 -21.74
N VAL A 636 21.72 -6.62 -20.48
CA VAL A 636 21.40 -5.56 -19.51
C VAL A 636 22.30 -5.71 -18.29
N THR A 637 22.95 -4.61 -17.91
CA THR A 637 23.77 -4.50 -16.70
C THR A 637 23.42 -3.21 -15.97
N VAL A 638 23.79 -3.10 -14.69
CA VAL A 638 23.52 -1.90 -13.89
C VAL A 638 24.72 -1.53 -13.04
N TYR A 639 24.86 -0.23 -12.78
CA TYR A 639 25.77 0.33 -11.78
C TYR A 639 24.96 0.66 -10.52
N ALA A 640 25.30 0.01 -9.41
CA ALA A 640 24.60 0.11 -8.14
C ALA A 640 25.56 -0.03 -6.93
N PRO A 641 26.54 0.88 -6.78
CA PRO A 641 27.62 0.74 -5.78
C PRO A 641 27.08 0.63 -4.36
N GLU A 642 26.01 1.36 -4.03
CA GLU A 642 25.40 1.34 -2.70
C GLU A 642 24.16 0.43 -2.61
N GLY A 643 23.96 -0.44 -3.61
CA GLY A 643 22.80 -1.34 -3.70
C GLY A 643 21.56 -0.70 -4.32
N ALA A 644 21.62 0.58 -4.70
CA ALA A 644 20.55 1.26 -5.43
C ALA A 644 20.99 1.53 -6.87
N THR A 645 20.13 1.26 -7.86
CA THR A 645 20.48 1.43 -9.28
C THR A 645 20.62 2.90 -9.65
N GLU A 646 21.79 3.30 -10.13
CA GLU A 646 22.08 4.67 -10.59
C GLU A 646 22.18 4.77 -12.12
N LEU A 647 22.88 3.82 -12.75
CA LEU A 647 22.91 3.66 -14.21
C LEU A 647 22.39 2.28 -14.61
N LEU A 648 21.66 2.24 -15.72
CA LEU A 648 21.31 1.02 -16.44
C LEU A 648 21.93 1.08 -17.82
N PHE A 649 22.61 0.02 -18.20
CA PHE A 649 23.21 -0.15 -19.51
C PHE A 649 22.52 -1.29 -20.24
N ALA A 650 22.12 -1.05 -21.48
CA ALA A 650 21.46 -2.06 -22.29
C ALA A 650 21.99 -2.06 -23.72
N ALA A 651 22.33 -3.22 -24.26
CA ALA A 651 22.73 -3.41 -25.65
C ALA A 651 21.85 -4.48 -26.32
N PRO A 652 21.50 -4.32 -27.60
CA PRO A 652 20.76 -5.35 -28.35
C PRO A 652 21.62 -6.62 -28.47
N ARG A 653 20.99 -7.79 -28.52
CA ARG A 653 21.68 -9.07 -28.80
C ARG A 653 21.60 -9.42 -30.30
N PRO A 654 22.53 -10.24 -30.82
CA PRO A 654 23.67 -10.88 -30.13
C PRO A 654 24.77 -9.89 -29.75
N ILE A 655 25.53 -10.22 -28.70
CA ILE A 655 26.77 -9.50 -28.36
C ILE A 655 27.93 -10.47 -28.37
N GLU A 656 29.11 -9.98 -28.71
CA GLU A 656 30.34 -10.77 -28.65
C GLU A 656 30.70 -11.08 -27.19
N SER A 657 31.12 -12.32 -26.93
CA SER A 657 31.48 -12.79 -25.59
C SER A 657 32.64 -12.01 -24.99
N GLU A 658 33.59 -11.57 -25.83
CA GLU A 658 34.73 -10.76 -25.41
C GLU A 658 34.28 -9.38 -24.91
N HIS A 659 33.42 -8.68 -25.66
CA HIS A 659 32.84 -7.41 -25.21
C HIS A 659 32.02 -7.56 -23.93
N ALA A 660 31.25 -8.65 -23.80
CA ALA A 660 30.51 -8.95 -22.57
C ALA A 660 31.45 -9.13 -21.37
N ALA A 661 32.51 -9.92 -21.54
CA ALA A 661 33.50 -10.20 -20.50
C ALA A 661 34.28 -8.94 -20.11
N ALA A 662 34.74 -8.16 -21.09
CA ALA A 662 35.41 -6.88 -20.88
C ALA A 662 34.52 -5.90 -20.11
N TRP A 663 33.23 -5.85 -20.46
CA TRP A 663 32.27 -4.98 -19.76
C TRP A 663 32.01 -5.43 -18.32
N TYR A 664 31.84 -6.73 -18.08
CA TYR A 664 31.71 -7.25 -16.72
C TYR A 664 32.97 -6.99 -15.88
N ALA A 665 34.16 -7.19 -16.46
CA ALA A 665 35.43 -6.87 -15.82
C ALA A 665 35.53 -5.37 -15.48
N LYS A 666 35.03 -4.50 -16.36
CA LYS A 666 34.96 -3.06 -16.11
C LYS A 666 34.01 -2.70 -14.97
N LEU A 667 32.85 -3.37 -14.86
CA LEU A 667 31.85 -3.10 -13.82
C LEU A 667 32.19 -3.74 -12.46
N ALA A 668 32.95 -4.84 -12.46
CA ALA A 668 33.23 -5.63 -11.25
C ALA A 668 33.80 -4.83 -10.05
N PRO A 669 34.70 -3.84 -10.23
CA PRO A 669 35.23 -3.05 -9.12
C PRO A 669 34.20 -2.16 -8.42
N PHE A 670 33.05 -1.93 -9.05
CA PHE A 670 32.04 -0.97 -8.56
C PHE A 670 30.89 -1.62 -7.79
N GLY A 671 30.90 -2.94 -7.64
CA GLY A 671 29.98 -3.65 -6.74
C GLY A 671 30.69 -4.04 -5.45
N TRP A 672 29.92 -4.18 -4.37
CA TRP A 672 30.38 -4.91 -3.20
C TRP A 672 30.72 -6.35 -3.62
N ARG A 673 31.87 -6.85 -3.16
CA ARG A 673 32.30 -8.23 -3.43
C ARG A 673 32.80 -8.88 -2.15
N LEU A 674 32.52 -10.16 -2.02
CA LEU A 674 33.18 -10.99 -1.03
C LEU A 674 34.38 -11.67 -1.68
N GLY A 675 35.56 -11.51 -1.07
CA GLY A 675 36.76 -12.20 -1.50
C GLY A 675 36.59 -13.73 -1.45
N GLU A 676 37.37 -14.42 -2.27
CA GLU A 676 37.63 -15.85 -2.08
C GLU A 676 38.55 -16.00 -0.87
N ARG A 677 38.35 -17.07 -0.10
CA ARG A 677 39.26 -17.37 1.01
C ARG A 677 40.54 -17.94 0.42
N GLU A 678 41.69 -17.40 0.84
CA GLU A 678 42.98 -18.05 0.66
C GLU A 678 42.87 -19.49 1.18
N GLY A 679 43.02 -20.48 0.29
CA GLY A 679 42.86 -21.91 0.61
C GLY A 679 41.69 -22.64 -0.07
N SER A 680 40.86 -21.96 -0.88
CA SER A 680 39.73 -22.60 -1.60
C SER A 680 40.02 -22.98 -3.06
N GLN A 681 41.27 -22.86 -3.51
CA GLN A 681 41.71 -23.29 -4.86
C GLN A 681 42.25 -24.73 -4.92
N GLU A 682 42.32 -25.44 -3.79
CA GLU A 682 42.72 -26.85 -3.73
C GLU A 682 41.55 -27.69 -3.21
N THR A 683 40.59 -28.05 -4.07
CA THR A 683 39.73 -29.25 -3.91
C THR A 683 38.88 -29.52 -5.15
#